data_AF-A0A9E1ZGY3-F1
#
_entry.id   AF-A0A9E1ZGY3-F1
#
_cell.length_a   1.000
_cell.length_b   1.000
_cell.length_c   1.000
_cell.angle_alpha   90.00
_cell.angle_beta   90.00
_cell.angle_gamma   90.00
#
_symmetry.space_group_name_H-M   'P 1'
#
loop_
_entity.id
_entity.type
_entity.pdbx_description
1 polymer ?
#
loop_
_entity_poly.entity_id
_entity_poly.type
_entity_poly.pdbx_seq_one_letter_code
_entity_poly.pdbx_strand_id
1 'polypeptide(L)'
;MKKRFTHTLCLFALATSSTGQATTPRVDDTFFTGNDLNDWSTSQPKYWSVKGGMIVGHSAAKVPKNEFLWSDVTVKDFYLSVDVKLTPDNRNAGIQFRSKKVDADGQALGYQADVGAGVWGKLYHEHGRGKLDWNDRAAKAVKRDDWNRYEILAVGHKIWTAINGTLCVALEDPKGELSGKIAFQVHSGPPQTVHYRPVKLVHDPKLELAGLNKKQLLEALAKKVVKEGKPQPKPGWTPQVTAWRAKLDSNDPGMIGKWFATVFDDTKWKTMKLPAFYETEGLPGHDGTVWFRRDVEIPDAHAGKPRTLELGAIDDMDMTWFNGIQVGGIEDPGYWTAPRKYTVPGKLVKTGRNVITVRVIDHGWSGGMNGPAASMKLTKQGEKPIALTGEWRYSPGITLKALGLGALANPTPSSPKPPLPPAPALIRPLAKPAKPFPGFRNGFEIDGDANIVIVGSTNAAESQRYGYLETLLTAGNPTQRLAIRNMAWPADTVYRQQRPRNFFGIVKPSYGEADRRKPLPANIVFLWLGQAESLDGDAKLNDFARAYEQTIEQLTSRTSRLVLLTPVPFADPLGLSFDVEGRNAHLQQYAAAIRRLGQARKLPVVDLTTALLGQTATRDGVTLSQNGQWLAAKTIATQLGLNSSISIAPTGELFPVPAEELRQAVLQKNRLWQQFWLPTNWAFLYGNRQQTASSRDHRDAGFRWFPEEVQSIVPQLEQMDSLIQAKARQVIRK
;
A
#
# COMPACT_ATOMS: atom_id res chain seq x y z
N MET A 1 15.50 64.80 54.59
CA MET A 1 14.56 64.12 55.52
C MET A 1 14.51 62.63 55.22
N LYS A 2 14.15 61.77 56.19
CA LYS A 2 14.05 60.31 56.01
C LYS A 2 12.61 59.92 55.61
N LYS A 3 12.43 59.11 54.57
CA LYS A 3 11.36 58.08 54.50
C LYS A 3 11.93 56.82 53.86
N ARG A 4 11.82 55.69 54.57
CA ARG A 4 12.17 54.35 54.09
C ARG A 4 10.94 53.74 53.45
N PHE A 5 11.10 52.96 52.38
CA PHE A 5 10.11 51.94 52.01
C PHE A 5 10.57 50.60 52.57
N THR A 6 9.74 49.96 53.39
CA THR A 6 9.98 48.65 54.00
C THR A 6 9.68 47.52 53.02
N HIS A 7 10.45 46.43 53.11
CA HIS A 7 10.11 45.18 52.43
C HIS A 7 8.87 44.54 53.08
N THR A 8 8.02 43.93 52.26
CA THR A 8 7.05 42.93 52.71
C THR A 8 7.42 41.61 52.05
N LEU A 9 7.79 40.62 52.88
CA LEU A 9 8.17 39.29 52.45
C LEU A 9 6.92 38.41 52.29
N CYS A 10 6.47 38.18 51.06
CA CYS A 10 5.38 37.22 50.83
C CYS A 10 5.90 35.78 50.93
N LEU A 11 5.32 35.00 51.85
CA LEU A 11 5.62 33.58 52.04
C LEU A 11 5.22 32.77 50.82
N PHE A 12 6.03 31.75 50.48
CA PHE A 12 5.56 30.60 49.71
C PHE A 12 4.55 29.82 50.55
N ALA A 13 3.26 29.96 50.23
CA ALA A 13 2.26 29.03 50.71
C ALA A 13 2.43 27.68 49.99
N LEU A 14 2.73 26.60 50.72
CA LEU A 14 2.69 25.26 50.15
C LEU A 14 1.24 24.94 49.80
N ALA A 15 0.95 24.81 48.51
CA ALA A 15 -0.31 24.24 48.03
C ALA A 15 -0.32 22.73 48.33
N THR A 16 -0.81 22.37 49.52
CA THR A 16 -0.98 20.97 49.94
C THR A 16 -1.85 20.23 48.93
N SER A 17 -1.31 19.17 48.32
CA SER A 17 -2.04 18.32 47.39
C SER A 17 -3.27 17.72 48.08
N SER A 18 -4.47 18.08 47.63
CA SER A 18 -5.72 17.55 48.16
C SER A 18 -5.86 16.06 47.81
N THR A 19 -5.46 15.18 48.73
CA THR A 19 -5.75 13.75 48.65
C THR A 19 -7.26 13.54 48.66
N GLY A 20 -7.82 13.09 47.53
CA GLY A 20 -9.26 12.90 47.40
C GLY A 20 -9.80 11.93 48.46
N GLN A 21 -10.79 12.37 49.23
CA GLN A 21 -11.53 11.50 50.15
C GLN A 21 -12.25 10.40 49.36
N ALA A 22 -12.23 9.18 49.88
CA ALA A 22 -13.05 8.10 49.33
C ALA A 22 -14.52 8.34 49.67
N THR A 23 -15.38 8.43 48.66
CA THR A 23 -16.83 8.49 48.83
C THR A 23 -17.37 7.14 49.31
N THR A 24 -18.49 7.19 50.05
CA THR A 24 -19.13 6.00 50.65
C THR A 24 -20.37 5.62 49.84
N PRO A 25 -20.60 4.32 49.54
CA PRO A 25 -21.77 3.89 48.76
C PRO A 25 -23.10 4.35 49.35
N ARG A 26 -23.96 4.94 48.52
CA ARG A 26 -25.26 5.49 48.91
C ARG A 26 -26.37 4.92 48.02
N VAL A 27 -27.29 4.15 48.60
CA VAL A 27 -28.51 3.70 47.91
C VAL A 27 -29.39 4.92 47.59
N ASP A 28 -30.02 4.92 46.43
CA ASP A 28 -30.98 5.95 46.00
C ASP A 28 -32.39 5.37 46.04
N ASP A 29 -32.98 5.32 47.23
CA ASP A 29 -34.34 4.80 47.46
C ASP A 29 -35.43 5.72 46.85
N THR A 30 -35.06 6.93 46.43
CA THR A 30 -35.90 7.87 45.68
C THR A 30 -35.92 7.61 44.16
N PHE A 31 -34.98 6.85 43.60
CA PHE A 31 -34.82 6.71 42.15
C PHE A 31 -36.06 6.13 41.43
N PHE A 32 -36.77 5.20 42.06
CA PHE A 32 -38.09 4.75 41.62
C PHE A 32 -38.86 4.13 42.80
N THR A 33 -39.90 4.82 43.28
CA THR A 33 -40.70 4.41 44.46
C THR A 33 -41.71 3.29 44.19
N GLY A 34 -41.93 2.93 42.92
CA GLY A 34 -42.93 1.93 42.53
C GLY A 34 -44.36 2.45 42.34
N ASN A 35 -44.63 3.72 42.66
CA ASN A 35 -45.98 4.29 42.67
C ASN A 35 -46.32 5.06 41.37
N ASP A 36 -45.40 5.91 40.90
CA ASP A 36 -45.63 6.86 39.82
C ASP A 36 -44.34 7.14 39.01
N LEU A 37 -44.40 8.13 38.10
CA LEU A 37 -43.29 8.57 37.24
C LEU A 37 -42.96 10.07 37.43
N ASN A 38 -43.24 10.67 38.59
CA ASN A 38 -43.10 12.12 38.77
C ASN A 38 -41.67 12.64 38.56
N ASP A 39 -40.66 11.87 38.97
CA ASP A 39 -39.22 12.18 38.75
C ASP A 39 -38.68 11.65 37.40
N TRP A 40 -39.58 11.32 36.45
CA TRP A 40 -39.24 10.75 35.15
C TRP A 40 -39.92 11.49 33.98
N SER A 41 -39.14 11.94 33.01
CA SER A 41 -39.60 12.79 31.90
C SER A 41 -39.52 12.10 30.52
N THR A 42 -40.59 12.20 29.73
CA THR A 42 -40.71 11.64 28.38
C THR A 42 -41.49 12.57 27.44
N SER A 43 -41.19 12.52 26.14
CA SER A 43 -41.91 13.22 25.07
C SER A 43 -43.19 12.50 24.63
N GLN A 44 -43.34 11.21 24.97
CA GLN A 44 -44.46 10.36 24.55
C GLN A 44 -45.05 9.58 25.75
N PRO A 45 -45.73 10.25 26.69
CA PRO A 45 -46.26 9.62 27.91
C PRO A 45 -47.23 8.46 27.62
N LYS A 46 -47.89 8.46 26.45
CA LYS A 46 -48.76 7.37 25.97
C LYS A 46 -48.11 5.97 25.94
N TYR A 47 -46.77 5.89 25.90
CA TYR A 47 -46.04 4.62 25.88
C TYR A 47 -45.63 4.13 27.27
N TRP A 48 -45.81 4.92 28.33
CA TRP A 48 -45.23 4.67 29.65
C TRP A 48 -46.30 4.66 30.75
N SER A 49 -46.21 3.67 31.64
CA SER A 49 -47.12 3.55 32.79
C SER A 49 -46.44 2.83 33.95
N VAL A 50 -46.96 3.01 35.17
CA VAL A 50 -46.60 2.19 36.32
C VAL A 50 -47.71 1.18 36.59
N LYS A 51 -47.34 -0.09 36.77
CA LYS A 51 -48.28 -1.18 37.07
C LYS A 51 -47.66 -2.14 38.09
N GLY A 52 -48.23 -2.20 39.30
CA GLY A 52 -47.79 -3.15 40.34
C GLY A 52 -46.30 -3.05 40.71
N GLY A 53 -45.79 -1.84 40.94
CA GLY A 53 -44.37 -1.62 41.26
C GLY A 53 -43.41 -1.77 40.08
N MET A 54 -43.91 -1.73 38.83
CA MET A 54 -43.10 -1.86 37.61
C MET A 54 -43.25 -0.64 36.71
N ILE A 55 -42.14 -0.17 36.14
CA ILE A 55 -42.20 0.71 34.96
C ILE A 55 -42.51 -0.18 33.74
N VAL A 56 -43.52 0.19 32.97
CA VAL A 56 -43.97 -0.55 31.79
C VAL A 56 -43.96 0.37 30.57
N GLY A 57 -43.05 0.09 29.64
CA GLY A 57 -43.05 0.64 28.29
C GLY A 57 -43.87 -0.26 27.36
N HIS A 58 -44.93 0.26 26.75
CA HIS A 58 -45.89 -0.53 25.97
C HIS A 58 -46.35 0.17 24.69
N SER A 59 -46.41 -0.58 23.58
CA SER A 59 -47.15 -0.18 22.39
C SER A 59 -47.82 -1.39 21.73
N ALA A 60 -49.16 -1.33 21.61
CA ALA A 60 -49.95 -2.27 20.80
C ALA A 60 -49.84 -2.01 19.27
N ALA A 61 -49.27 -0.87 18.87
CA ALA A 61 -49.05 -0.47 17.48
C ALA A 61 -47.55 -0.40 17.13
N LYS A 62 -47.22 -0.21 15.84
CA LYS A 62 -45.85 0.05 15.39
C LYS A 62 -45.35 1.37 15.98
N VAL A 63 -44.19 1.34 16.63
CA VAL A 63 -43.52 2.53 17.18
C VAL A 63 -42.67 3.17 16.06
N PRO A 64 -42.83 4.47 15.77
CA PRO A 64 -42.23 5.08 14.57
C PRO A 64 -40.75 5.45 14.73
N LYS A 65 -40.31 5.84 15.93
CA LYS A 65 -38.93 6.22 16.30
C LYS A 65 -38.56 5.59 17.65
N ASN A 66 -37.32 5.76 18.11
CA ASN A 66 -36.94 5.29 19.45
C ASN A 66 -37.51 6.25 20.50
N GLU A 67 -38.15 5.74 21.55
CA GLU A 67 -38.85 6.54 22.55
C GLU A 67 -38.29 6.24 23.94
N PHE A 68 -38.09 7.29 24.75
CA PHE A 68 -37.34 7.20 26.00
C PHE A 68 -38.09 7.79 27.19
N LEU A 69 -37.98 7.14 28.35
CA LEU A 69 -38.39 7.65 29.66
C LEU A 69 -37.14 7.89 30.51
N TRP A 70 -36.84 9.16 30.76
CA TRP A 70 -35.59 9.60 31.41
C TRP A 70 -35.82 9.87 32.89
N SER A 71 -35.00 9.29 33.77
CA SER A 71 -34.93 9.77 35.16
C SER A 71 -34.25 11.14 35.18
N ASP A 72 -34.75 12.04 36.02
CA ASP A 72 -34.10 13.33 36.20
C ASP A 72 -32.89 13.31 37.16
N VAL A 73 -32.61 12.15 37.79
CA VAL A 73 -31.37 11.89 38.55
C VAL A 73 -30.15 11.82 37.63
N THR A 74 -29.11 12.61 37.96
CA THR A 74 -27.81 12.57 37.30
C THR A 74 -26.87 11.62 38.03
N VAL A 75 -26.35 10.62 37.33
CA VAL A 75 -25.36 9.66 37.85
C VAL A 75 -23.94 10.02 37.44
N LYS A 76 -22.97 9.62 38.26
CA LYS A 76 -21.53 9.64 37.96
C LYS A 76 -20.99 8.21 38.05
N ASP A 77 -20.49 7.84 39.22
CA ASP A 77 -20.11 6.48 39.56
C ASP A 77 -21.29 5.81 40.25
N PHE A 78 -21.79 4.72 39.68
CA PHE A 78 -23.04 4.10 40.09
C PHE A 78 -23.11 2.60 39.81
N TYR A 79 -23.94 1.91 40.59
CA TYR A 79 -24.44 0.57 40.32
C TYR A 79 -25.95 0.66 40.13
N LEU A 80 -26.44 0.27 38.95
CA LEU A 80 -27.86 0.10 38.66
C LEU A 80 -28.15 -1.40 38.55
N SER A 81 -29.28 -1.83 39.09
CA SER A 81 -29.77 -3.18 38.90
C SER A 81 -31.28 -3.20 38.72
N VAL A 82 -31.76 -4.00 37.77
CA VAL A 82 -33.16 -4.04 37.34
C VAL A 82 -33.45 -5.37 36.66
N ASP A 83 -34.58 -6.01 36.98
CA ASP A 83 -35.04 -7.17 36.22
C ASP A 83 -35.89 -6.69 35.05
N VAL A 84 -35.56 -7.17 33.86
CA VAL A 84 -36.15 -6.72 32.60
C VAL A 84 -36.89 -7.89 31.94
N LYS A 85 -38.14 -7.66 31.55
CA LYS A 85 -38.94 -8.61 30.75
C LYS A 85 -39.46 -7.92 29.49
N LEU A 86 -38.87 -8.30 28.35
CA LEU A 86 -39.27 -7.90 27.01
C LEU A 86 -40.20 -8.97 26.42
N THR A 87 -41.30 -8.54 25.79
CA THR A 87 -42.27 -9.45 25.17
C THR A 87 -42.89 -8.82 23.91
N PRO A 88 -42.87 -9.51 22.76
CA PRO A 88 -42.15 -10.77 22.49
C PRO A 88 -40.62 -10.63 22.58
N ASP A 89 -39.89 -11.72 22.83
CA ASP A 89 -38.43 -11.72 22.94
C ASP A 89 -37.71 -11.17 21.70
N ASN A 90 -38.30 -11.37 20.51
CA ASN A 90 -37.85 -10.92 19.20
C ASN A 90 -38.11 -9.42 18.92
N ARG A 91 -37.94 -8.59 19.94
CA ARG A 91 -38.00 -7.13 19.90
C ARG A 91 -36.67 -6.51 20.34
N ASN A 92 -36.64 -5.19 20.43
CA ASN A 92 -35.49 -4.43 20.90
C ASN A 92 -35.93 -3.33 21.87
N ALA A 93 -35.08 -3.08 22.86
CA ALA A 93 -35.16 -2.05 23.89
C ALA A 93 -33.75 -1.83 24.45
N GLY A 94 -33.62 -0.95 25.44
CA GLY A 94 -32.34 -0.72 26.09
C GLY A 94 -32.45 0.11 27.36
N ILE A 95 -31.37 0.09 28.13
CA ILE A 95 -31.17 0.94 29.31
C ILE A 95 -30.05 1.93 28.98
N GLN A 96 -30.41 3.19 28.81
CA GLN A 96 -29.47 4.30 28.64
C GLN A 96 -28.84 4.65 29.99
N PHE A 97 -27.54 4.95 30.04
CA PHE A 97 -26.86 5.36 31.26
C PHE A 97 -25.67 6.30 31.00
N ARG A 98 -25.50 7.30 31.88
CA ARG A 98 -24.64 8.47 31.64
C ARG A 98 -24.92 9.16 30.29
N SER A 99 -26.14 9.00 29.77
CA SER A 99 -26.57 9.56 28.50
C SER A 99 -27.19 10.94 28.68
N LYS A 100 -27.40 11.67 27.58
CA LYS A 100 -28.11 12.95 27.56
C LYS A 100 -29.15 13.00 26.44
N LYS A 101 -30.20 13.81 26.63
CA LYS A 101 -31.13 14.21 25.57
C LYS A 101 -30.38 15.05 24.53
N VAL A 102 -30.66 14.88 23.24
CA VAL A 102 -30.08 15.71 22.15
C VAL A 102 -31.08 16.61 21.43
N ASP A 103 -32.38 16.37 21.62
CA ASP A 103 -33.47 17.14 21.01
C ASP A 103 -34.69 17.24 21.95
N ALA A 104 -35.71 17.99 21.51
CA ALA A 104 -36.98 18.13 22.22
C ALA A 104 -37.82 16.82 22.23
N ASP A 105 -37.56 15.91 21.29
CA ASP A 105 -38.12 14.56 21.27
C ASP A 105 -37.52 13.64 22.34
N GLY A 106 -36.45 14.05 23.01
CA GLY A 106 -35.80 13.28 24.05
C GLY A 106 -34.95 12.12 23.54
N GLN A 107 -34.48 12.17 22.28
CA GLN A 107 -33.54 11.17 21.75
C GLN A 107 -32.24 11.14 22.56
N ALA A 108 -31.65 9.96 22.72
CA ALA A 108 -30.47 9.75 23.56
C ALA A 108 -29.15 9.82 22.79
N LEU A 109 -28.14 10.42 23.43
CA LEU A 109 -26.72 10.27 23.10
C LEU A 109 -25.96 9.82 24.35
N GLY A 110 -25.30 8.66 24.27
CA GLY A 110 -24.57 8.04 25.37
C GLY A 110 -24.66 6.51 25.37
N TYR A 111 -24.31 5.87 26.48
CA TYR A 111 -24.26 4.41 26.57
C TYR A 111 -25.65 3.79 26.64
N GLN A 112 -25.85 2.69 25.90
CA GLN A 112 -27.00 1.82 26.02
C GLN A 112 -26.56 0.39 26.33
N ALA A 113 -27.10 -0.17 27.41
CA ALA A 113 -27.09 -1.62 27.65
C ALA A 113 -28.29 -2.22 26.90
N ASP A 114 -28.01 -3.04 25.88
CA ASP A 114 -29.03 -3.52 24.94
C ASP A 114 -29.87 -4.67 25.51
N VAL A 115 -31.17 -4.67 25.18
CA VAL A 115 -32.23 -5.58 25.65
C VAL A 115 -33.01 -6.09 24.44
N GLY A 116 -32.79 -7.33 24.01
CA GLY A 116 -33.51 -7.87 22.84
C GLY A 116 -32.84 -9.05 22.14
N ALA A 117 -33.59 -9.75 21.30
CA ALA A 117 -33.08 -10.92 20.57
C ALA A 117 -31.81 -10.60 19.77
N GLY A 118 -30.74 -11.35 20.04
CA GLY A 118 -29.44 -11.15 19.41
C GLY A 118 -28.66 -9.91 19.88
N VAL A 119 -29.17 -9.10 20.82
CA VAL A 119 -28.49 -7.90 21.34
C VAL A 119 -28.32 -7.84 22.86
N TRP A 120 -29.06 -8.64 23.64
CA TRP A 120 -28.86 -8.76 25.09
C TRP A 120 -27.37 -8.84 25.51
N GLY A 121 -26.99 -8.06 26.54
CA GLY A 121 -25.65 -8.09 27.14
C GLY A 121 -24.58 -7.34 26.36
N LYS A 122 -24.98 -6.55 25.35
CA LYS A 122 -24.09 -5.72 24.55
C LYS A 122 -24.13 -4.28 25.02
N LEU A 123 -23.07 -3.55 24.69
CA LEU A 123 -22.92 -2.13 24.95
C LEU A 123 -22.89 -1.38 23.62
N TYR A 124 -23.93 -0.59 23.39
CA TYR A 124 -24.02 0.38 22.29
C TYR A 124 -23.79 1.80 22.80
N HIS A 125 -23.61 2.74 21.88
CA HIS A 125 -23.48 4.17 22.16
C HIS A 125 -24.38 4.92 21.19
N GLU A 126 -25.62 5.14 21.64
CA GLU A 126 -26.74 5.67 20.85
C GLU A 126 -26.39 7.05 20.30
N HIS A 127 -26.75 7.31 19.03
CA HIS A 127 -26.42 8.51 18.24
C HIS A 127 -24.96 9.00 18.26
N GLY A 128 -24.01 8.19 18.74
CA GLY A 128 -22.61 8.58 18.89
C GLY A 128 -21.66 7.54 18.32
N ARG A 129 -21.07 6.73 19.20
CA ARG A 129 -19.90 5.87 18.89
C ARG A 129 -20.29 4.47 18.40
N GLY A 130 -21.58 4.13 18.42
CA GLY A 130 -22.07 2.83 17.99
C GLY A 130 -21.62 1.68 18.88
N LYS A 131 -21.25 0.54 18.28
CA LYS A 131 -21.00 -0.72 18.99
C LYS A 131 -19.69 -0.68 19.79
N LEU A 132 -19.77 -0.70 21.12
CA LEU A 132 -18.60 -0.66 22.02
C LEU A 132 -18.15 -2.05 22.49
N ASP A 133 -19.09 -2.87 22.97
CA ASP A 133 -18.89 -4.31 23.21
C ASP A 133 -20.06 -5.09 22.59
N TRP A 134 -19.76 -5.92 21.58
CA TRP A 134 -20.75 -6.66 20.79
C TRP A 134 -20.65 -8.19 21.00
N ASN A 135 -20.34 -8.59 22.23
CA ASN A 135 -20.18 -9.98 22.67
C ASN A 135 -21.48 -10.82 22.64
N ASP A 136 -21.33 -12.11 22.85
CA ASP A 136 -22.38 -13.13 22.91
C ASP A 136 -22.50 -13.79 24.31
N ARG A 137 -21.83 -13.26 25.34
CA ARG A 137 -21.71 -13.88 26.68
C ARG A 137 -23.07 -14.11 27.35
N ALA A 138 -24.03 -13.21 27.09
CA ALA A 138 -25.40 -13.32 27.58
C ALA A 138 -26.23 -14.45 26.94
N ALA A 139 -25.82 -15.01 25.79
CA ALA A 139 -26.67 -15.87 24.96
C ALA A 139 -27.11 -17.18 25.64
N LYS A 140 -26.39 -17.64 26.67
CA LYS A 140 -26.77 -18.78 27.52
C LYS A 140 -27.40 -18.39 28.87
N ALA A 141 -27.32 -17.11 29.24
CA ALA A 141 -27.82 -16.58 30.50
C ALA A 141 -29.23 -16.00 30.37
N VAL A 142 -29.61 -15.50 29.18
CA VAL A 142 -30.92 -14.89 28.91
C VAL A 142 -32.04 -15.93 28.91
N LYS A 143 -33.06 -15.70 29.72
CA LYS A 143 -34.36 -16.38 29.65
C LYS A 143 -35.23 -15.66 28.61
N ARG A 144 -35.66 -16.37 27.57
CA ARG A 144 -36.55 -15.80 26.53
C ARG A 144 -37.97 -15.62 27.08
N ASP A 145 -38.64 -14.55 26.65
CA ASP A 145 -39.96 -14.12 27.13
C ASP A 145 -40.13 -14.11 28.66
N ASP A 146 -39.04 -13.91 29.42
CA ASP A 146 -39.07 -13.90 30.89
C ASP A 146 -38.14 -12.86 31.56
N TRP A 147 -38.16 -12.81 32.89
CA TRP A 147 -37.46 -11.84 33.72
C TRP A 147 -35.94 -12.12 33.77
N ASN A 148 -35.17 -11.14 33.32
CA ASN A 148 -33.71 -11.17 33.27
C ASN A 148 -33.12 -10.09 34.18
N ARG A 149 -32.40 -10.49 35.22
CA ARG A 149 -31.67 -9.58 36.12
C ARG A 149 -30.56 -8.89 35.34
N TYR A 150 -30.69 -7.60 35.04
CA TYR A 150 -29.65 -6.78 34.42
C TYR A 150 -28.92 -5.98 35.51
N GLU A 151 -27.60 -6.05 35.53
CA GLU A 151 -26.73 -5.22 36.39
C GLU A 151 -25.83 -4.34 35.51
N ILE A 152 -25.61 -3.09 35.91
CA ILE A 152 -24.73 -2.12 35.26
C ILE A 152 -23.92 -1.42 36.35
N LEU A 153 -22.60 -1.60 36.35
CA LEU A 153 -21.66 -0.93 37.25
C LEU A 153 -20.77 -0.01 36.41
N ALA A 154 -20.78 1.29 36.68
CA ALA A 154 -19.88 2.24 36.03
C ALA A 154 -19.12 3.05 37.10
N VAL A 155 -17.79 2.97 37.11
CA VAL A 155 -16.91 3.61 38.11
C VAL A 155 -15.69 4.21 37.40
N GLY A 156 -15.54 5.53 37.44
CA GLY A 156 -14.68 6.30 36.55
C GLY A 156 -14.96 5.93 35.09
N HIS A 157 -13.89 5.67 34.33
CA HIS A 157 -13.96 5.19 32.95
C HIS A 157 -14.27 3.69 32.80
N LYS A 158 -14.52 2.94 33.88
CA LYS A 158 -14.71 1.49 33.86
C LYS A 158 -16.20 1.16 33.89
N ILE A 159 -16.63 0.26 33.02
CA ILE A 159 -18.04 -0.16 32.83
C ILE A 159 -18.08 -1.68 32.81
N TRP A 160 -18.91 -2.26 33.66
CA TRP A 160 -19.28 -3.67 33.63
C TRP A 160 -20.79 -3.81 33.52
N THR A 161 -21.25 -4.88 32.88
CA THR A 161 -22.65 -5.30 32.95
C THR A 161 -22.75 -6.80 33.13
N ALA A 162 -23.86 -7.27 33.71
CA ALA A 162 -24.19 -8.70 33.79
C ALA A 162 -25.67 -8.94 33.53
N ILE A 163 -25.98 -10.16 33.09
CA ILE A 163 -27.35 -10.68 32.95
C ILE A 163 -27.44 -12.01 33.71
N ASN A 164 -28.40 -12.13 34.63
CA ASN A 164 -28.63 -13.32 35.47
C ASN A 164 -27.33 -13.87 36.10
N GLY A 165 -26.53 -12.99 36.71
CA GLY A 165 -25.24 -13.35 37.32
C GLY A 165 -24.09 -13.65 36.35
N THR A 166 -24.32 -13.62 35.03
CA THR A 166 -23.28 -13.82 34.01
C THR A 166 -22.71 -12.48 33.57
N LEU A 167 -21.39 -12.28 33.73
CA LEU A 167 -20.71 -11.08 33.30
C LEU A 167 -20.76 -10.93 31.76
N CYS A 168 -21.37 -9.84 31.30
CA CYS A 168 -21.62 -9.56 29.88
C CYS A 168 -20.66 -8.52 29.31
N VAL A 169 -20.45 -7.38 29.98
CA VAL A 169 -19.51 -6.33 29.53
C VAL A 169 -18.45 -6.12 30.60
N ALA A 170 -17.22 -5.84 30.19
CA ALA A 170 -16.13 -5.43 31.07
C ALA A 170 -15.11 -4.57 30.29
N LEU A 171 -15.38 -3.26 30.26
CA LEU A 171 -14.72 -2.27 29.41
C LEU A 171 -14.11 -1.14 30.25
N GLU A 172 -12.91 -0.69 29.89
CA GLU A 172 -12.44 0.65 30.28
C GLU A 172 -12.45 1.56 29.04
N ASP A 173 -13.17 2.67 29.14
CA ASP A 173 -13.40 3.64 28.07
C ASP A 173 -12.93 5.05 28.47
N PRO A 174 -11.64 5.39 28.27
CA PRO A 174 -11.09 6.72 28.57
C PRO A 174 -11.66 7.87 27.73
N LYS A 175 -12.50 7.58 26.73
CA LYS A 175 -13.26 8.59 25.97
C LYS A 175 -14.71 8.73 26.45
N GLY A 176 -15.05 7.97 27.48
CA GLY A 176 -16.40 7.82 27.99
C GLY A 176 -16.95 9.02 28.71
N GLU A 177 -18.26 9.19 28.57
CA GLU A 177 -19.09 9.98 29.45
C GLU A 177 -18.88 9.49 30.90
N LEU A 178 -18.44 10.40 31.78
CA LEU A 178 -18.29 10.16 33.22
C LEU A 178 -19.54 10.52 34.03
N SER A 179 -20.52 11.19 33.39
CA SER A 179 -21.76 11.61 34.03
C SER A 179 -22.87 11.83 33.01
N GLY A 180 -24.11 11.65 33.43
CA GLY A 180 -25.32 11.89 32.66
C GLY A 180 -26.55 11.28 33.34
N LYS A 181 -27.64 11.10 32.60
CA LYS A 181 -28.90 10.52 33.12
C LYS A 181 -29.05 9.04 32.76
N ILE A 182 -30.02 8.38 33.40
CA ILE A 182 -30.49 7.04 33.04
C ILE A 182 -31.82 7.18 32.30
N ALA A 183 -32.08 6.33 31.31
CA ALA A 183 -33.39 6.24 30.66
C ALA A 183 -33.73 4.82 30.22
N PHE A 184 -35.02 4.50 30.18
CA PHE A 184 -35.54 3.27 29.60
C PHE A 184 -36.07 3.53 28.19
N GLN A 185 -35.85 2.59 27.27
CA GLN A 185 -36.21 2.72 25.85
C GLN A 185 -37.38 1.78 25.46
N VAL A 186 -38.32 2.30 24.67
CA VAL A 186 -39.15 1.52 23.75
C VAL A 186 -38.62 1.80 22.33
N HIS A 187 -38.03 0.78 21.68
CA HIS A 187 -37.41 0.96 20.37
C HIS A 187 -38.45 1.09 19.25
N SER A 188 -38.06 1.76 18.16
CA SER A 188 -38.80 1.77 16.89
C SER A 188 -39.03 0.35 16.35
N GLY A 189 -40.21 0.06 15.81
CA GLY A 189 -40.51 -1.27 15.27
C GLY A 189 -41.91 -1.80 15.61
N PRO A 190 -42.14 -3.12 15.47
CA PRO A 190 -43.45 -3.74 15.68
C PRO A 190 -43.91 -3.67 17.15
N PRO A 191 -45.21 -3.94 17.43
CA PRO A 191 -45.79 -3.92 18.77
C PRO A 191 -44.96 -4.69 19.80
N GLN A 192 -44.78 -4.11 20.98
CA GLN A 192 -43.94 -4.65 22.05
C GLN A 192 -44.32 -4.14 23.44
N THR A 193 -43.93 -4.89 24.47
CA THR A 193 -43.97 -4.47 25.87
C THR A 193 -42.65 -4.79 26.55
N VAL A 194 -42.10 -3.83 27.29
CA VAL A 194 -40.92 -4.01 28.14
C VAL A 194 -41.25 -3.56 29.57
N HIS A 195 -40.92 -4.42 30.54
CA HIS A 195 -41.18 -4.18 31.95
C HIS A 195 -39.87 -4.11 32.73
N TYR A 196 -39.80 -3.22 33.71
CA TYR A 196 -38.63 -2.98 34.56
C TYR A 196 -39.02 -2.99 36.04
N ARG A 197 -38.49 -3.94 36.82
CA ARG A 197 -38.64 -4.03 38.29
C ARG A 197 -37.64 -5.01 38.93
N PRO A 198 -37.39 -4.95 40.25
CA PRO A 198 -37.31 -3.71 41.01
C PRO A 198 -36.12 -2.89 40.47
N VAL A 199 -36.26 -1.57 40.37
CA VAL A 199 -35.18 -0.70 39.88
C VAL A 199 -34.41 -0.17 41.08
N LYS A 200 -33.16 -0.58 41.26
CA LYS A 200 -32.30 -0.13 42.37
C LYS A 200 -31.04 0.55 41.84
N LEU A 201 -30.83 1.81 42.27
CA LEU A 201 -29.64 2.60 42.02
C LEU A 201 -28.81 2.76 43.31
N VAL A 202 -27.49 2.76 43.17
CA VAL A 202 -26.51 3.05 44.24
C VAL A 202 -25.44 3.98 43.66
N HIS A 203 -25.24 5.15 44.25
CA HIS A 203 -24.14 6.07 43.92
C HIS A 203 -22.87 5.69 44.68
N ASP A 204 -21.71 6.07 44.13
CA ASP A 204 -20.38 5.83 44.71
C ASP A 204 -20.16 4.36 45.15
N PRO A 205 -20.52 3.37 44.31
CA PRO A 205 -20.66 1.99 44.72
C PRO A 205 -19.31 1.33 45.03
N LYS A 206 -19.35 0.21 45.77
CA LYS A 206 -18.25 -0.74 45.77
C LYS A 206 -18.06 -1.30 44.35
N LEU A 207 -16.83 -1.69 44.04
CA LEU A 207 -16.52 -2.47 42.83
C LEU A 207 -16.94 -3.93 43.05
N GLU A 208 -18.25 -4.17 43.02
CA GLU A 208 -18.92 -5.47 43.23
C GLU A 208 -20.12 -5.55 42.27
N LEU A 209 -20.25 -6.64 41.50
CA LEU A 209 -21.34 -6.88 40.52
C LEU A 209 -21.41 -8.38 40.20
N ALA A 210 -22.62 -8.95 40.07
CA ALA A 210 -22.84 -10.36 39.75
C ALA A 210 -22.07 -11.37 40.64
N GLY A 211 -21.86 -11.03 41.92
CA GLY A 211 -21.07 -11.84 42.87
C GLY A 211 -19.54 -11.76 42.66
N LEU A 212 -19.06 -11.01 41.67
CA LEU A 212 -17.64 -10.76 41.46
C LEU A 212 -17.15 -9.59 42.32
N ASN A 213 -16.04 -9.78 43.02
CA ASN A 213 -15.42 -8.76 43.86
C ASN A 213 -14.49 -7.82 43.06
N LYS A 214 -13.98 -6.76 43.72
CA LYS A 214 -13.09 -5.75 43.13
C LYS A 214 -11.89 -6.33 42.37
N LYS A 215 -11.26 -7.39 42.90
CA LYS A 215 -10.12 -8.04 42.22
C LYS A 215 -10.60 -8.72 40.94
N GLN A 216 -11.62 -9.57 41.03
CA GLN A 216 -12.18 -10.29 39.89
C GLN A 216 -12.70 -9.34 38.80
N LEU A 217 -13.37 -8.25 39.17
CA LEU A 217 -13.86 -7.24 38.22
C LEU A 217 -12.71 -6.48 37.55
N LEU A 218 -11.64 -6.13 38.26
CA LEU A 218 -10.45 -5.49 37.68
C LEU A 218 -9.61 -6.46 36.83
N GLU A 219 -9.66 -7.76 37.10
CA GLU A 219 -9.08 -8.83 36.27
C GLU A 219 -9.93 -9.15 35.04
N ALA A 220 -11.25 -8.97 35.14
CA ALA A 220 -12.23 -9.21 34.07
C ALA A 220 -12.44 -8.00 33.15
N LEU A 221 -12.17 -6.76 33.61
CA LEU A 221 -11.83 -5.68 32.67
C LEU A 221 -10.72 -6.22 31.79
N ALA A 222 -10.96 -6.23 30.47
CA ALA A 222 -10.05 -6.88 29.55
C ALA A 222 -8.60 -6.43 29.82
N LYS A 223 -7.76 -7.35 30.35
CA LYS A 223 -6.30 -7.16 30.47
C LYS A 223 -5.85 -6.53 29.16
N LYS A 224 -5.29 -5.33 29.19
CA LYS A 224 -4.80 -4.72 27.95
C LYS A 224 -3.55 -5.51 27.52
N VAL A 225 -3.56 -6.50 26.61
CA VAL A 225 -4.40 -6.66 25.39
C VAL A 225 -5.04 -5.34 25.00
N VAL A 226 -4.15 -4.36 24.81
CA VAL A 226 -4.32 -3.45 23.69
C VAL A 226 -4.92 -4.28 22.57
N LYS A 227 -6.13 -3.94 22.13
CA LYS A 227 -6.57 -4.35 20.82
C LYS A 227 -5.59 -3.69 19.87
N GLU A 228 -4.51 -4.42 19.57
CA GLU A 228 -3.98 -4.56 18.22
C GLU A 228 -5.19 -4.35 17.32
N GLY A 229 -5.18 -3.24 16.57
CA GLY A 229 -6.34 -2.90 15.75
C GLY A 229 -6.63 -4.13 14.92
N LYS A 230 -7.90 -4.60 14.89
CA LYS A 230 -8.30 -5.69 14.00
C LYS A 230 -7.63 -5.39 12.66
N PRO A 231 -6.73 -6.25 12.14
CA PRO A 231 -6.00 -5.94 10.91
C PRO A 231 -7.04 -5.46 9.90
N GLN A 232 -6.86 -4.23 9.40
CA GLN A 232 -7.84 -3.54 8.53
C GLN A 232 -8.37 -4.57 7.54
N PRO A 233 -9.68 -4.86 7.44
CA PRO A 233 -10.17 -6.04 6.73
C PRO A 233 -9.71 -5.98 5.26
N LYS A 234 -8.65 -6.74 4.93
CA LYS A 234 -7.68 -6.38 3.87
C LYS A 234 -8.30 -6.52 2.48
N PRO A 235 -8.72 -5.43 1.81
CA PRO A 235 -9.45 -5.53 0.56
C PRO A 235 -8.45 -5.71 -0.59
N GLY A 236 -8.21 -6.96 -0.97
CA GLY A 236 -7.30 -7.32 -2.07
C GLY A 236 -6.43 -8.55 -1.83
N TRP A 237 -6.33 -9.04 -0.58
CA TRP A 237 -5.53 -10.22 -0.27
C TRP A 237 -6.04 -11.49 -0.97
N THR A 238 -5.15 -12.16 -1.68
CA THR A 238 -5.44 -13.48 -2.24
C THR A 238 -5.42 -14.55 -1.13
N PRO A 239 -6.03 -15.72 -1.34
CA PRO A 239 -5.91 -16.86 -0.42
C PRO A 239 -4.45 -17.27 -0.17
N GLN A 240 -3.57 -17.11 -1.17
CA GLN A 240 -2.14 -17.38 -1.06
C GLN A 240 -1.44 -16.40 -0.10
N VAL A 241 -1.64 -15.09 -0.26
CA VAL A 241 -1.08 -14.07 0.67
C VAL A 241 -1.60 -14.30 2.08
N THR A 242 -2.90 -14.60 2.21
CA THR A 242 -3.55 -14.89 3.49
C THR A 242 -2.93 -16.09 4.21
N ALA A 243 -2.76 -17.22 3.51
CA ALA A 243 -2.17 -18.44 4.08
C ALA A 243 -0.66 -18.28 4.40
N TRP A 244 0.09 -17.65 3.49
CA TRP A 244 1.51 -17.34 3.67
C TRP A 244 1.73 -16.49 4.92
N ARG A 245 0.93 -15.43 5.07
CA ARG A 245 1.06 -14.51 6.20
C ARG A 245 0.60 -15.13 7.52
N ALA A 246 -0.48 -15.91 7.50
CA ALA A 246 -0.91 -16.66 8.68
C ALA A 246 0.19 -17.59 9.21
N LYS A 247 0.94 -18.25 8.30
CA LYS A 247 2.11 -19.06 8.69
C LYS A 247 3.25 -18.21 9.23
N LEU A 248 3.57 -17.07 8.61
CA LEU A 248 4.62 -16.15 9.08
C LEU A 248 4.31 -15.60 10.48
N ASP A 249 3.14 -15.01 10.66
CA ASP A 249 2.75 -14.30 11.89
C ASP A 249 2.56 -15.26 13.08
N SER A 250 2.21 -16.52 12.83
CA SER A 250 2.11 -17.56 13.86
C SER A 250 3.45 -18.12 14.32
N ASN A 251 4.56 -17.80 13.63
CA ASN A 251 5.91 -18.30 13.94
C ASN A 251 6.94 -17.18 14.19
N ASP A 252 6.57 -15.91 14.00
CA ASP A 252 7.45 -14.77 14.27
C ASP A 252 7.58 -14.54 15.80
N PRO A 253 8.77 -14.68 16.40
CA PRO A 253 8.97 -14.45 17.82
C PRO A 253 8.59 -13.02 18.26
N GLY A 254 8.58 -12.04 17.36
CA GLY A 254 8.14 -10.68 17.68
C GLY A 254 6.62 -10.49 17.68
N MET A 255 5.87 -11.28 16.91
CA MET A 255 4.41 -11.34 17.04
C MET A 255 4.01 -12.10 18.30
N ILE A 256 4.63 -13.26 18.54
CA ILE A 256 4.38 -14.12 19.70
C ILE A 256 4.75 -13.40 21.01
N GLY A 257 5.96 -12.85 21.07
CA GLY A 257 6.49 -12.08 22.21
C GLY A 257 6.00 -10.63 22.30
N LYS A 258 5.12 -10.20 21.37
CA LYS A 258 4.50 -8.87 21.31
C LYS A 258 5.50 -7.71 21.40
N TRP A 259 6.57 -7.76 20.60
CA TRP A 259 7.65 -6.76 20.60
C TRP A 259 7.18 -5.34 20.21
N PHE A 260 5.99 -5.18 19.66
CA PHE A 260 5.33 -3.87 19.48
C PHE A 260 4.89 -3.19 20.79
N ALA A 261 4.73 -3.93 21.89
CA ALA A 261 4.16 -3.39 23.13
C ALA A 261 5.05 -2.29 23.76
N THR A 262 4.43 -1.23 24.27
CA THR A 262 5.11 -0.08 24.90
C THR A 262 5.95 -0.46 26.12
N VAL A 263 5.60 -1.56 26.78
CA VAL A 263 6.25 -2.09 27.99
C VAL A 263 7.23 -3.24 27.70
N PHE A 264 7.44 -3.59 26.43
CA PHE A 264 8.44 -4.59 26.06
C PHE A 264 9.85 -4.05 26.30
N ASP A 265 10.69 -4.85 26.95
CA ASP A 265 12.09 -4.56 27.23
C ASP A 265 12.98 -4.89 26.02
N ASP A 266 13.49 -3.83 25.37
CA ASP A 266 14.39 -3.90 24.22
C ASP A 266 15.86 -3.62 24.60
N THR A 267 16.21 -3.53 25.89
CA THR A 267 17.57 -3.15 26.34
C THR A 267 18.67 -4.12 25.89
N LYS A 268 18.31 -5.36 25.55
CA LYS A 268 19.22 -6.42 25.05
C LYS A 268 19.35 -6.45 23.52
N TRP A 269 18.63 -5.59 22.80
CA TRP A 269 18.69 -5.51 21.34
C TRP A 269 19.93 -4.73 20.91
N LYS A 270 20.53 -5.13 19.78
CA LYS A 270 21.61 -4.37 19.13
C LYS A 270 21.04 -3.07 18.54
N THR A 271 21.88 -2.09 18.23
CA THR A 271 21.45 -0.92 17.44
C THR A 271 21.90 -1.02 15.98
N MET A 272 21.15 -0.36 15.11
CA MET A 272 21.40 -0.21 13.68
C MET A 272 21.15 1.25 13.30
N LYS A 273 22.01 1.81 12.45
CA LYS A 273 21.93 3.20 12.02
C LYS A 273 21.04 3.31 10.78
N LEU A 274 19.93 4.04 10.89
CA LEU A 274 18.94 4.17 9.81
C LEU A 274 18.86 5.61 9.24
N PRO A 275 18.51 5.79 7.95
CA PRO A 275 18.07 4.76 7.00
C PRO A 275 19.21 3.88 6.45
N ALA A 276 18.93 2.60 6.25
CA ALA A 276 19.84 1.62 5.66
C ALA A 276 19.08 0.35 5.20
N PHE A 277 19.76 -0.48 4.41
CA PHE A 277 19.44 -1.90 4.25
C PHE A 277 20.03 -2.67 5.44
N TYR A 278 19.31 -3.66 5.99
CA TYR A 278 19.85 -4.38 7.15
C TYR A 278 20.93 -5.40 6.79
N GLU A 279 21.05 -5.80 5.53
CA GLU A 279 22.09 -6.70 5.03
C GLU A 279 23.49 -6.06 5.12
N THR A 280 23.61 -4.78 4.78
CA THR A 280 24.87 -4.03 4.89
C THR A 280 25.23 -3.70 6.34
N GLU A 281 24.21 -3.60 7.21
CA GLU A 281 24.35 -3.26 8.63
C GLU A 281 24.28 -4.48 9.57
N GLY A 282 24.56 -5.69 9.05
CA GLY A 282 24.84 -6.88 9.88
C GLY A 282 23.80 -8.00 9.90
N LEU A 283 22.82 -8.01 8.98
CA LEU A 283 21.89 -9.13 8.73
C LEU A 283 21.95 -9.63 7.26
N PRO A 284 23.11 -10.07 6.74
CA PRO A 284 23.26 -10.43 5.33
C PRO A 284 22.37 -11.62 4.93
N GLY A 285 21.50 -11.41 3.93
CA GLY A 285 20.61 -12.44 3.37
C GLY A 285 19.46 -12.87 4.29
N HIS A 286 18.94 -11.96 5.12
CA HIS A 286 17.85 -12.24 6.05
C HIS A 286 16.47 -12.03 5.39
N ASP A 287 16.07 -12.94 4.49
CA ASP A 287 14.70 -12.90 3.94
C ASP A 287 13.68 -13.25 5.05
N GLY A 288 12.82 -12.30 5.45
CA GLY A 288 11.75 -12.53 6.43
C GLY A 288 11.36 -11.32 7.27
N THR A 289 11.51 -11.40 8.58
CA THR A 289 11.04 -10.34 9.50
C THR A 289 12.17 -9.72 10.31
N VAL A 290 12.22 -8.39 10.38
CA VAL A 290 13.13 -7.64 11.26
C VAL A 290 12.34 -6.57 12.00
N TRP A 291 12.53 -6.52 13.30
CA TRP A 291 11.85 -5.59 14.19
C TRP A 291 12.78 -4.47 14.60
N PHE A 292 12.28 -3.24 14.54
CA PHE A 292 12.98 -2.02 14.91
C PHE A 292 12.19 -1.24 15.95
N ARG A 293 12.88 -0.69 16.95
CA ARG A 293 12.29 0.08 18.05
C ARG A 293 13.10 1.34 18.34
N ARG A 294 12.40 2.45 18.60
CA ARG A 294 13.01 3.73 18.94
C ARG A 294 12.14 4.52 19.92
N ASP A 295 12.80 5.06 20.93
CA ASP A 295 12.24 6.04 21.85
C ASP A 295 12.28 7.44 21.22
N VAL A 296 11.20 8.22 21.39
CA VAL A 296 11.13 9.63 20.97
C VAL A 296 10.52 10.48 22.10
N GLU A 297 11.18 11.58 22.42
CA GLU A 297 10.75 12.51 23.47
C GLU A 297 9.85 13.60 22.89
N ILE A 298 8.72 13.89 23.55
CA ILE A 298 7.73 14.87 23.07
C ILE A 298 7.40 15.87 24.19
N PRO A 299 7.72 17.18 24.04
CA PRO A 299 7.53 18.14 25.14
C PRO A 299 6.04 18.40 25.48
N ASP A 300 5.81 18.80 26.73
CA ASP A 300 4.50 18.92 27.39
C ASP A 300 3.43 19.67 26.58
N ALA A 301 3.79 20.80 25.97
CA ALA A 301 2.86 21.65 25.21
C ALA A 301 2.27 20.99 23.96
N HIS A 302 2.74 19.79 23.59
CA HIS A 302 2.44 19.16 22.30
C HIS A 302 1.72 17.81 22.40
N ALA A 303 1.54 17.27 23.61
CA ALA A 303 0.78 16.04 23.86
C ALA A 303 -0.70 16.16 23.44
N GLY A 304 -1.38 15.03 23.24
CA GLY A 304 -2.80 14.97 22.91
C GLY A 304 -3.17 15.41 21.48
N LYS A 305 -2.29 16.10 20.75
CA LYS A 305 -2.52 16.59 19.38
C LYS A 305 -1.95 15.61 18.34
N PRO A 306 -2.64 15.34 17.20
CA PRO A 306 -2.16 14.41 16.17
C PRO A 306 -0.79 14.78 15.61
N ARG A 307 -0.04 13.76 15.17
CA ARG A 307 1.26 13.91 14.49
C ARG A 307 1.28 13.03 13.23
N THR A 308 2.11 13.40 12.27
CA THR A 308 2.37 12.59 11.07
C THR A 308 3.70 11.88 11.26
N LEU A 309 3.67 10.55 11.27
CA LEU A 309 4.85 9.68 11.32
C LEU A 309 5.27 9.36 9.90
N GLU A 310 6.48 9.77 9.52
CA GLU A 310 7.08 9.54 8.22
C GLU A 310 8.35 8.69 8.45
N LEU A 311 8.44 7.51 7.84
CA LEU A 311 9.52 6.54 8.06
C LEU A 311 10.37 6.27 6.81
N GLY A 312 10.12 6.99 5.72
CA GLY A 312 10.70 6.71 4.41
C GLY A 312 10.16 5.44 3.76
N ALA A 313 10.87 4.95 2.74
CA ALA A 313 10.61 3.66 2.12
C ALA A 313 10.94 2.50 3.08
N ILE A 314 10.14 1.44 3.02
CA ILE A 314 10.32 0.22 3.82
C ILE A 314 10.11 -1.01 2.93
N ASP A 315 11.04 -1.95 3.02
CA ASP A 315 11.28 -3.04 2.07
C ASP A 315 10.91 -4.40 2.71
N ASP A 316 9.91 -5.16 2.27
CA ASP A 316 8.92 -4.92 1.20
C ASP A 316 7.57 -4.43 1.78
N MET A 317 7.14 -5.07 2.88
CA MET A 317 5.97 -4.76 3.70
C MET A 317 6.37 -4.18 5.07
N ASP A 318 5.42 -3.51 5.75
CA ASP A 318 5.59 -3.14 7.16
C ASP A 318 4.32 -3.30 8.01
N MET A 319 4.52 -3.41 9.32
CA MET A 319 3.53 -3.03 10.32
C MET A 319 4.16 -1.98 11.26
N THR A 320 3.47 -0.87 11.50
CA THR A 320 3.99 0.24 12.29
C THR A 320 3.08 0.57 13.47
N TRP A 321 3.64 0.54 14.68
CA TRP A 321 2.98 0.87 15.95
C TRP A 321 3.57 2.13 16.59
N PHE A 322 2.70 2.90 17.24
CA PHE A 322 3.07 4.01 18.13
C PHE A 322 2.46 3.75 19.51
N ASN A 323 3.30 3.70 20.55
CA ASN A 323 2.91 3.33 21.92
C ASN A 323 2.05 2.05 21.97
N GLY A 324 2.48 0.99 21.27
CA GLY A 324 1.81 -0.32 21.27
C GLY A 324 0.54 -0.43 20.44
N ILE A 325 0.09 0.66 19.81
CA ILE A 325 -1.10 0.70 18.95
C ILE A 325 -0.65 0.79 17.49
N GLN A 326 -1.13 -0.11 16.63
CA GLN A 326 -0.82 -0.04 15.20
C GLN A 326 -1.43 1.26 14.63
N VAL A 327 -0.57 2.11 14.06
CA VAL A 327 -0.94 3.38 13.41
C VAL A 327 -0.86 3.27 11.89
N GLY A 328 -0.19 2.23 11.38
CA GLY A 328 -0.06 1.98 9.95
C GLY A 328 0.55 0.63 9.62
N GLY A 329 0.79 0.46 8.33
CA GLY A 329 1.36 -0.72 7.72
C GLY A 329 0.91 -0.79 6.27
N ILE A 330 1.85 -0.90 5.34
CA ILE A 330 1.55 -1.43 4.00
C ILE A 330 1.88 -2.92 4.06
N GLU A 331 0.81 -3.71 4.18
CA GLU A 331 0.89 -5.15 4.41
C GLU A 331 0.59 -5.97 3.15
N ASP A 332 0.51 -5.31 1.99
CA ASP A 332 0.52 -5.96 0.68
C ASP A 332 1.97 -6.07 0.17
N PRO A 333 2.39 -7.18 -0.46
CA PRO A 333 3.72 -7.34 -1.04
C PRO A 333 3.93 -6.44 -2.26
N GLY A 334 5.18 -6.09 -2.58
CA GLY A 334 5.54 -5.30 -3.76
C GLY A 334 5.47 -3.78 -3.57
N TYR A 335 5.60 -3.30 -2.34
CA TYR A 335 5.53 -1.87 -1.97
C TYR A 335 6.83 -1.34 -1.36
N TRP A 336 7.96 -2.00 -1.61
CA TRP A 336 9.29 -1.65 -1.12
C TRP A 336 9.67 -0.15 -1.17
N THR A 337 9.30 0.62 -2.20
CA THR A 337 9.55 2.08 -2.28
C THR A 337 8.40 2.98 -1.84
N ALA A 338 7.28 2.44 -1.35
CA ALA A 338 6.18 3.28 -0.90
C ALA A 338 6.59 4.02 0.38
N PRO A 339 6.62 5.37 0.40
CA PRO A 339 7.01 6.11 1.59
C PRO A 339 5.96 5.95 2.69
N ARG A 340 6.34 5.34 3.80
CA ARG A 340 5.46 5.02 4.91
C ARG A 340 5.13 6.28 5.70
N LYS A 341 3.87 6.71 5.59
CA LYS A 341 3.34 7.97 6.13
C LYS A 341 2.01 7.74 6.83
N TYR A 342 2.01 7.87 8.15
CA TYR A 342 0.88 7.47 9.00
C TYR A 342 0.45 8.59 9.95
N THR A 343 -0.86 8.75 10.13
CA THR A 343 -1.42 9.68 11.11
C THR A 343 -1.43 9.02 12.49
N VAL A 344 -0.53 9.45 13.37
CA VAL A 344 -0.54 9.10 14.79
C VAL A 344 -1.67 9.89 15.47
N PRO A 345 -2.76 9.25 15.93
CA PRO A 345 -3.86 9.97 16.56
C PRO A 345 -3.40 10.59 17.87
N GLY A 346 -3.74 11.86 18.12
CA GLY A 346 -3.20 12.62 19.25
C GLY A 346 -3.39 11.99 20.64
N LYS A 347 -4.44 11.19 20.82
CA LYS A 347 -4.67 10.32 22.00
C LYS A 347 -3.53 9.33 22.33
N LEU A 348 -2.63 9.07 21.38
CA LEU A 348 -1.45 8.21 21.56
C LEU A 348 -0.19 9.01 21.87
N VAL A 349 -0.19 10.31 21.55
CA VAL A 349 0.95 11.23 21.69
C VAL A 349 1.00 11.74 23.12
N LYS A 350 1.86 11.13 23.94
CA LYS A 350 2.05 11.50 25.35
C LYS A 350 3.11 12.60 25.48
N THR A 351 3.10 13.28 26.61
CA THR A 351 4.28 14.01 27.12
C THR A 351 5.42 13.03 27.39
N GLY A 352 6.65 13.46 27.14
CA GLY A 352 7.88 12.73 27.41
C GLY A 352 8.08 11.53 26.48
N ARG A 353 8.56 10.41 27.02
CA ARG A 353 8.90 9.19 26.28
C ARG A 353 7.69 8.58 25.56
N ASN A 354 7.80 8.46 24.25
CA ASN A 354 6.92 7.67 23.38
C ASN A 354 7.75 6.62 22.63
N VAL A 355 7.15 5.47 22.30
CA VAL A 355 7.83 4.37 21.59
C VAL A 355 7.26 4.21 20.18
N ILE A 356 8.13 4.18 19.17
CA ILE A 356 7.81 3.75 17.81
C ILE A 356 8.36 2.33 17.63
N THR A 357 7.53 1.43 17.11
CA THR A 357 7.95 0.07 16.72
C THR A 357 7.56 -0.19 15.28
N VAL A 358 8.48 -0.72 14.49
CA VAL A 358 8.27 -1.10 13.10
C VAL A 358 8.67 -2.56 12.93
N ARG A 359 7.78 -3.37 12.36
CA ARG A 359 8.11 -4.71 11.87
C ARG A 359 8.24 -4.61 10.37
N VAL A 360 9.47 -4.68 9.89
CA VAL A 360 9.77 -4.83 8.47
C VAL A 360 9.53 -6.28 8.10
N ILE A 361 8.83 -6.51 6.99
CA ILE A 361 8.55 -7.84 6.46
C ILE A 361 9.05 -7.86 5.01
N ASP A 362 10.26 -8.37 4.87
CA ASP A 362 10.88 -8.67 3.59
C ASP A 362 10.45 -10.07 3.11
N HIS A 363 10.48 -10.28 1.81
CA HIS A 363 10.40 -11.61 1.21
C HIS A 363 11.35 -11.84 0.04
N GLY A 364 12.41 -11.04 -0.08
CA GLY A 364 13.56 -11.35 -0.91
C GLY A 364 14.50 -10.17 -1.16
N TRP A 365 15.80 -10.45 -1.07
CA TRP A 365 16.96 -9.68 -1.58
C TRP A 365 17.60 -8.65 -0.65
N SER A 366 16.91 -7.56 -0.26
CA SER A 366 17.50 -6.56 0.66
C SER A 366 16.44 -5.78 1.43
N GLY A 367 16.20 -6.16 2.68
CA GLY A 367 15.18 -5.57 3.54
C GLY A 367 15.65 -4.30 4.29
N GLY A 368 14.69 -3.53 4.82
CA GLY A 368 15.00 -2.48 5.80
C GLY A 368 14.14 -1.22 5.68
N MET A 369 14.61 -0.16 6.34
CA MET A 369 14.05 1.20 6.22
C MET A 369 15.09 2.06 5.52
N ASN A 370 15.02 2.13 4.19
CA ASN A 370 16.11 2.56 3.31
C ASN A 370 15.83 3.91 2.59
N GLY A 371 14.66 4.52 2.81
CA GLY A 371 14.29 5.78 2.16
C GLY A 371 15.15 6.97 2.57
N PRO A 372 15.14 8.08 1.80
CA PRO A 372 16.01 9.24 2.05
C PRO A 372 15.89 9.78 3.47
N ALA A 373 17.01 10.12 4.11
CA ALA A 373 17.08 10.53 5.52
C ALA A 373 16.09 11.65 5.89
N ALA A 374 15.84 12.61 4.99
CA ALA A 374 14.87 13.70 5.17
C ALA A 374 13.39 13.24 5.22
N SER A 375 13.09 11.96 4.97
CA SER A 375 11.77 11.34 5.04
C SER A 375 11.52 10.55 6.34
N MET A 376 12.55 10.31 7.16
CA MET A 376 12.42 9.72 8.50
C MET A 376 12.22 10.80 9.57
N LYS A 377 10.97 11.16 9.86
CA LYS A 377 10.60 12.26 10.76
C LYS A 377 9.21 12.12 11.37
N LEU A 378 9.02 12.70 12.55
CA LEU A 378 7.71 12.87 13.18
C LEU A 378 7.33 14.36 13.13
N THR A 379 6.32 14.69 12.33
CA THR A 379 5.92 16.07 11.98
C THR A 379 4.56 16.49 12.54
N LYS A 380 4.36 17.81 12.64
CA LYS A 380 3.10 18.46 13.04
C LYS A 380 3.11 19.89 12.51
N GLN A 381 1.94 20.40 12.10
CA GLN A 381 1.82 21.74 11.53
C GLN A 381 2.24 22.81 12.55
N GLY A 382 3.12 23.74 12.14
CA GLY A 382 3.65 24.80 12.99
C GLY A 382 4.77 24.37 13.96
N GLU A 383 5.29 23.14 13.88
CA GLU A 383 6.37 22.66 14.75
C GLU A 383 7.61 22.23 13.95
N LYS A 384 8.80 22.33 14.56
CA LYS A 384 10.03 21.76 14.02
C LYS A 384 9.90 20.22 13.97
N PRO A 385 10.23 19.55 12.86
CA PRO A 385 10.21 18.09 12.78
C PRO A 385 11.17 17.43 13.79
N ILE A 386 10.73 16.34 14.41
CA ILE A 386 11.61 15.45 15.19
C ILE A 386 12.21 14.43 14.21
N ALA A 387 13.55 14.37 14.12
CA ALA A 387 14.24 13.44 13.24
C ALA A 387 14.23 12.00 13.78
N LEU A 388 13.96 11.03 12.90
CA LEU A 388 13.93 9.60 13.22
C LEU A 388 15.15 8.83 12.65
N THR A 389 16.17 9.54 12.18
CA THR A 389 17.43 9.00 11.65
C THR A 389 18.45 8.69 12.76
N GLY A 390 19.49 7.92 12.44
CA GLY A 390 20.49 7.44 13.40
C GLY A 390 20.05 6.13 14.05
N GLU A 391 20.47 5.89 15.29
CA GLU A 391 20.29 4.59 15.96
C GLU A 391 18.82 4.19 16.18
N TRP A 392 18.50 2.96 15.83
CA TRP A 392 17.30 2.21 16.23
C TRP A 392 17.74 0.90 16.88
N ARG A 393 17.07 0.46 17.95
CA ARG A 393 17.26 -0.90 18.48
C ARG A 393 16.61 -1.89 17.51
N TYR A 394 17.25 -3.01 17.21
CA TYR A 394 16.71 -4.02 16.30
C TYR A 394 16.87 -5.45 16.79
N SER A 395 15.95 -6.32 16.36
CA SER A 395 16.06 -7.77 16.49
C SER A 395 15.53 -8.47 15.23
N PRO A 396 16.25 -9.47 14.69
CA PRO A 396 15.66 -10.44 13.77
C PRO A 396 14.42 -11.09 14.38
N GLY A 397 13.41 -11.31 13.55
CA GLY A 397 12.30 -12.23 13.81
C GLY A 397 12.55 -13.59 13.14
N ILE A 398 11.51 -14.16 12.56
CA ILE A 398 11.58 -15.40 11.78
C ILE A 398 12.02 -15.14 10.32
N THR A 399 12.73 -16.10 9.71
CA THR A 399 13.08 -16.11 8.28
C THR A 399 12.13 -16.97 7.46
N LEU A 400 11.95 -16.64 6.17
CA LEU A 400 11.12 -17.44 5.26
C LEU A 400 11.67 -18.85 5.07
N LYS A 401 13.01 -18.96 4.98
CA LYS A 401 13.74 -20.22 4.85
C LYS A 401 13.43 -21.19 6.00
N ALA A 402 13.35 -20.70 7.24
CA ALA A 402 13.00 -21.52 8.40
C ALA A 402 11.55 -22.06 8.34
N LEU A 403 10.66 -21.37 7.63
CA LEU A 403 9.26 -21.78 7.45
C LEU A 403 9.00 -22.55 6.15
N GLY A 404 10.02 -22.78 5.31
CA GLY A 404 9.83 -23.32 3.96
C GLY A 404 8.91 -22.45 3.10
N LEU A 405 8.89 -21.13 3.33
CA LEU A 405 8.14 -20.17 2.52
C LEU A 405 9.05 -19.61 1.43
N GLY A 406 8.50 -19.46 0.22
CA GLY A 406 9.10 -18.65 -0.84
C GLY A 406 8.62 -17.21 -0.81
N ALA A 407 9.20 -16.37 -1.67
CA ALA A 407 8.73 -15.02 -1.95
C ALA A 407 7.26 -15.02 -2.39
N LEU A 408 6.52 -13.94 -2.06
CA LEU A 408 5.20 -13.70 -2.62
C LEU A 408 5.31 -13.15 -4.05
N ALA A 409 4.39 -13.55 -4.91
CA ALA A 409 4.17 -12.89 -6.19
C ALA A 409 3.17 -11.73 -5.98
N ASN A 410 3.53 -10.53 -6.43
CA ASN A 410 2.75 -9.30 -6.23
C ASN A 410 1.32 -9.42 -6.79
N PRO A 411 0.27 -9.27 -5.97
CA PRO A 411 -1.07 -8.98 -6.46
C PRO A 411 -1.08 -7.53 -6.96
N THR A 412 -1.33 -7.28 -8.25
CA THR A 412 -1.56 -5.91 -8.74
C THR A 412 -2.74 -5.28 -7.98
N PRO A 413 -2.58 -4.06 -7.41
CA PRO A 413 -3.63 -3.44 -6.62
C PRO A 413 -4.91 -3.23 -7.44
N SER A 414 -6.02 -3.73 -6.92
CA SER A 414 -7.32 -3.74 -7.59
C SER A 414 -8.00 -2.36 -7.56
N SER A 415 -7.46 -1.42 -8.34
CA SER A 415 -8.25 -0.29 -8.81
C SER A 415 -9.45 -0.80 -9.63
N PRO A 416 -10.63 -0.16 -9.56
CA PRO A 416 -11.76 -0.53 -10.41
C PRO A 416 -11.33 -0.41 -11.88
N LYS A 417 -11.36 -1.54 -12.59
CA LYS A 417 -10.72 -1.69 -13.90
C LYS A 417 -11.40 -0.74 -14.91
N PRO A 418 -10.68 0.25 -15.49
CA PRO A 418 -11.18 0.96 -16.66
C PRO A 418 -11.44 -0.06 -17.78
N PRO A 419 -12.36 0.22 -18.74
CA PRO A 419 -12.56 -0.65 -19.89
C PRO A 419 -11.22 -0.91 -20.58
N LEU A 420 -10.92 -2.19 -20.82
CA LEU A 420 -9.59 -2.66 -21.25
C LEU A 420 -9.09 -1.85 -22.46
N PRO A 421 -7.96 -1.12 -22.32
CA PRO A 421 -7.33 -0.49 -23.48
C PRO A 421 -6.99 -1.55 -24.54
N PRO A 422 -7.23 -1.29 -25.84
CA PRO A 422 -6.80 -2.20 -26.90
C PRO A 422 -5.28 -2.38 -26.79
N ALA A 423 -4.83 -3.64 -26.72
CA ALA A 423 -3.51 -4.10 -26.27
C ALA A 423 -2.37 -3.09 -26.54
N PRO A 424 -1.49 -2.77 -25.57
CA PRO A 424 -0.54 -1.67 -25.68
C PRO A 424 0.30 -1.70 -26.95
N ALA A 425 0.62 -0.51 -27.45
CA ALA A 425 1.05 -0.32 -28.83
C ALA A 425 2.44 -0.93 -29.12
N LEU A 426 3.25 -1.11 -28.08
CA LEU A 426 4.51 -1.87 -28.08
C LEU A 426 4.31 -3.37 -28.41
N ILE A 427 3.11 -3.91 -28.19
CA ILE A 427 2.86 -5.37 -28.14
C ILE A 427 1.87 -5.87 -29.22
N ARG A 428 0.99 -5.01 -29.78
CA ARG A 428 0.21 -5.30 -31.02
C ARG A 428 1.03 -5.89 -32.18
N PRO A 429 2.28 -5.44 -32.43
CA PRO A 429 3.09 -5.93 -33.55
C PRO A 429 3.70 -7.30 -33.31
N LEU A 430 3.61 -7.85 -32.09
CA LEU A 430 4.22 -9.11 -31.72
C LEU A 430 3.21 -10.26 -31.90
N ALA A 431 3.62 -11.28 -32.66
CA ALA A 431 2.87 -12.52 -32.79
C ALA A 431 2.61 -13.14 -31.42
N LYS A 432 1.38 -13.60 -31.19
CA LYS A 432 1.00 -14.33 -29.97
C LYS A 432 1.10 -15.84 -30.26
N PRO A 433 2.15 -16.55 -29.78
CA PRO A 433 2.24 -18.00 -29.95
C PRO A 433 1.19 -18.71 -29.08
N ALA A 434 0.89 -19.98 -29.42
CA ALA A 434 -0.07 -20.81 -28.67
C ALA A 434 0.37 -21.09 -27.22
N LYS A 435 1.69 -21.12 -26.98
CA LYS A 435 2.33 -21.08 -25.65
C LYS A 435 3.48 -20.07 -25.72
N PRO A 436 3.70 -19.21 -24.70
CA PRO A 436 4.86 -18.33 -24.68
C PRO A 436 6.17 -19.10 -24.76
N PHE A 437 7.20 -18.51 -25.36
CA PHE A 437 8.55 -19.10 -25.33
C PHE A 437 9.05 -19.19 -23.87
N PRO A 438 9.62 -20.35 -23.46
CA PRO A 438 10.10 -20.55 -22.10
C PRO A 438 11.27 -19.62 -21.80
N GLY A 439 11.40 -19.23 -20.52
CA GLY A 439 12.49 -18.36 -20.06
C GLY A 439 13.86 -18.97 -20.33
N PHE A 440 14.90 -18.16 -20.17
CA PHE A 440 16.27 -18.66 -20.26
C PHE A 440 16.54 -19.69 -19.16
N ARG A 441 17.47 -20.62 -19.42
CA ARG A 441 17.79 -21.71 -18.48
C ARG A 441 18.73 -21.22 -17.36
N ASN A 442 19.88 -20.65 -17.75
CA ASN A 442 20.97 -20.27 -16.84
C ASN A 442 21.54 -18.88 -17.23
N GLY A 443 20.84 -17.79 -16.90
CA GLY A 443 21.24 -16.44 -17.34
C GLY A 443 20.89 -16.18 -18.80
N PHE A 444 21.56 -15.25 -19.48
CA PHE A 444 21.29 -14.97 -20.91
C PHE A 444 21.93 -16.04 -21.80
N GLU A 445 21.14 -16.62 -22.71
CA GLU A 445 21.58 -17.69 -23.61
C GLU A 445 20.81 -17.62 -24.94
N ILE A 446 21.49 -17.90 -26.06
CA ILE A 446 20.88 -18.06 -27.39
C ILE A 446 21.10 -19.51 -27.84
N ASP A 447 20.17 -20.38 -27.45
CA ASP A 447 20.19 -21.83 -27.65
C ASP A 447 19.77 -22.29 -29.07
N GLY A 448 19.63 -21.37 -30.02
CA GLY A 448 19.27 -21.64 -31.42
C GLY A 448 18.93 -20.37 -32.21
N ASP A 449 18.44 -20.53 -33.43
CA ASP A 449 17.96 -19.42 -34.28
C ASP A 449 16.89 -18.59 -33.54
N ALA A 450 17.03 -17.25 -33.57
CA ALA A 450 16.25 -16.37 -32.71
C ALA A 450 15.84 -15.05 -33.39
N ASN A 451 14.55 -14.72 -33.27
CA ASN A 451 14.02 -13.40 -33.56
C ASN A 451 14.16 -12.56 -32.28
N ILE A 452 14.99 -11.50 -32.34
CA ILE A 452 15.29 -10.63 -31.21
C ILE A 452 14.65 -9.27 -31.45
N VAL A 453 13.73 -8.86 -30.57
CA VAL A 453 13.08 -7.56 -30.67
C VAL A 453 13.63 -6.61 -29.61
N ILE A 454 14.06 -5.42 -30.03
CA ILE A 454 14.40 -4.33 -29.11
C ILE A 454 13.17 -3.42 -28.99
N VAL A 455 12.68 -3.18 -27.78
CA VAL A 455 11.59 -2.24 -27.48
C VAL A 455 12.04 -1.24 -26.42
N GLY A 456 11.64 0.02 -26.56
CA GLY A 456 12.13 1.07 -25.68
C GLY A 456 11.88 2.48 -26.21
N SER A 457 12.49 3.44 -25.54
CA SER A 457 12.38 4.88 -25.84
C SER A 457 13.49 5.37 -26.79
N THR A 458 13.72 6.68 -26.84
CA THR A 458 14.63 7.36 -27.78
C THR A 458 16.02 6.75 -27.89
N ASN A 459 16.68 6.43 -26.77
CA ASN A 459 18.03 5.84 -26.79
C ASN A 459 18.07 4.44 -27.41
N ALA A 460 17.02 3.64 -27.18
CA ALA A 460 16.85 2.34 -27.82
C ALA A 460 16.57 2.49 -29.31
N ALA A 461 15.73 3.45 -29.71
CA ALA A 461 15.40 3.73 -31.10
C ALA A 461 16.63 4.21 -31.91
N GLU A 462 17.43 5.12 -31.35
CA GLU A 462 18.66 5.63 -32.00
C GLU A 462 19.75 4.56 -32.14
N SER A 463 19.74 3.46 -31.38
CA SER A 463 20.77 2.40 -31.50
C SER A 463 20.83 1.77 -32.90
N GLN A 464 19.69 1.68 -33.61
CA GLN A 464 19.64 1.14 -34.97
C GLN A 464 20.38 2.01 -36.00
N ARG A 465 20.53 3.32 -35.73
CA ARG A 465 21.24 4.29 -36.57
C ARG A 465 22.75 4.04 -36.63
N TYR A 466 23.30 3.37 -35.60
CA TYR A 466 24.74 3.12 -35.46
C TYR A 466 25.12 1.63 -35.60
N GLY A 467 24.17 0.72 -35.32
CA GLY A 467 24.30 -0.72 -35.58
C GLY A 467 25.06 -1.53 -34.52
N TYR A 468 25.87 -0.89 -33.67
CA TYR A 468 26.82 -1.55 -32.75
C TYR A 468 26.23 -2.70 -31.92
N LEU A 469 25.05 -2.52 -31.32
CA LEU A 469 24.43 -3.55 -30.47
C LEU A 469 24.11 -4.83 -31.24
N GLU A 470 23.53 -4.70 -32.43
CA GLU A 470 23.23 -5.86 -33.28
C GLU A 470 24.51 -6.50 -33.82
N THR A 471 25.51 -5.69 -34.20
CA THR A 471 26.82 -6.21 -34.60
C THR A 471 27.46 -7.07 -33.51
N LEU A 472 27.45 -6.62 -32.25
CA LEU A 472 28.01 -7.38 -31.13
C LEU A 472 27.16 -8.63 -30.80
N LEU A 473 25.83 -8.53 -30.83
CA LEU A 473 24.93 -9.68 -30.59
C LEU A 473 25.16 -10.79 -31.63
N THR A 474 25.23 -10.46 -32.92
CA THR A 474 25.43 -11.45 -33.99
C THR A 474 26.88 -11.93 -34.07
N ALA A 475 27.87 -11.06 -33.84
CA ALA A 475 29.29 -11.47 -33.78
C ALA A 475 29.54 -12.45 -32.62
N GLY A 476 28.89 -12.29 -31.47
CA GLY A 476 28.95 -13.23 -30.34
C GLY A 476 28.21 -14.55 -30.59
N ASN A 477 27.41 -14.66 -31.65
CA ASN A 477 26.56 -15.82 -31.96
C ASN A 477 26.65 -16.17 -33.48
N PRO A 478 27.85 -16.50 -34.00
CA PRO A 478 28.09 -16.63 -35.45
C PRO A 478 27.38 -17.85 -36.09
N THR A 479 26.96 -18.81 -35.28
CA THR A 479 26.36 -20.06 -35.74
C THR A 479 24.84 -19.94 -35.95
N GLN A 480 24.14 -19.32 -34.99
CA GLN A 480 22.69 -19.16 -34.90
C GLN A 480 22.20 -18.03 -35.81
N ARG A 481 21.14 -18.27 -36.60
CA ARG A 481 20.50 -17.22 -37.42
C ARG A 481 19.76 -16.22 -36.53
N LEU A 482 20.29 -15.00 -36.41
CA LEU A 482 19.64 -13.93 -35.66
C LEU A 482 18.85 -13.00 -36.57
N ALA A 483 17.53 -12.91 -36.36
CA ALA A 483 16.68 -11.91 -37.00
C ALA A 483 16.40 -10.78 -35.99
N ILE A 484 17.30 -9.79 -35.95
CA ILE A 484 17.19 -8.67 -34.99
C ILE A 484 16.33 -7.55 -35.57
N ARG A 485 15.38 -7.03 -34.79
CA ARG A 485 14.41 -6.00 -35.20
C ARG A 485 14.25 -4.94 -34.11
N ASN A 486 14.59 -3.69 -34.42
CA ASN A 486 14.43 -2.59 -33.49
C ASN A 486 13.02 -1.97 -33.60
N MET A 487 12.18 -2.28 -32.63
CA MET A 487 10.80 -1.78 -32.53
C MET A 487 10.63 -0.61 -31.55
N ALA A 488 11.71 -0.11 -30.95
CA ALA A 488 11.68 1.06 -30.08
C ALA A 488 11.17 2.31 -30.82
N TRP A 489 10.58 3.24 -30.06
CA TRP A 489 9.94 4.43 -30.60
C TRP A 489 10.35 5.66 -29.76
N PRO A 490 10.79 6.77 -30.36
CA PRO A 490 11.19 7.96 -29.60
C PRO A 490 10.06 8.48 -28.69
N ALA A 491 10.42 8.85 -27.46
CA ALA A 491 9.51 9.27 -26.40
C ALA A 491 8.41 8.26 -25.97
N ASP A 492 8.56 6.96 -26.29
CA ASP A 492 7.79 5.91 -25.60
C ASP A 492 8.14 5.87 -24.12
N THR A 493 7.13 5.54 -23.30
CA THR A 493 7.24 5.29 -21.85
C THR A 493 6.38 4.08 -21.46
N VAL A 494 6.54 3.58 -20.25
CA VAL A 494 5.63 2.55 -19.69
C VAL A 494 4.17 3.05 -19.58
N TYR A 495 3.95 4.36 -19.53
CA TYR A 495 2.60 4.95 -19.41
C TYR A 495 1.95 5.29 -20.77
N ARG A 496 2.75 5.74 -21.75
CA ARG A 496 2.26 6.31 -23.02
C ARG A 496 3.12 5.81 -24.18
N GLN A 497 2.46 5.13 -25.12
CA GLN A 497 3.03 4.62 -26.37
C GLN A 497 2.19 5.15 -27.54
N GLN A 498 2.48 6.37 -28.00
CA GLN A 498 1.72 6.96 -29.10
C GLN A 498 2.10 6.30 -30.43
N ARG A 499 1.11 6.01 -31.28
CA ARG A 499 1.32 5.45 -32.62
C ARG A 499 0.37 6.11 -33.62
N PRO A 500 0.71 6.08 -34.92
CA PRO A 500 -0.19 6.52 -35.97
C PRO A 500 -1.55 5.80 -35.97
N ARG A 501 -2.57 6.51 -36.46
CA ARG A 501 -3.94 6.00 -36.67
C ARG A 501 -3.91 4.69 -37.48
N ASN A 502 -4.50 3.62 -36.94
CA ASN A 502 -4.58 2.27 -37.53
C ASN A 502 -3.29 1.41 -37.48
N PHE A 503 -2.23 1.85 -36.77
CA PHE A 503 -1.02 1.05 -36.52
C PHE A 503 -1.34 -0.32 -35.87
N PHE A 504 -1.00 -1.41 -36.57
CA PHE A 504 -1.42 -2.80 -36.30
C PHE A 504 -2.93 -2.95 -35.99
N GLY A 505 -3.76 -2.20 -36.71
CA GLY A 505 -5.22 -2.30 -36.66
C GLY A 505 -5.71 -3.50 -37.48
N ILE A 506 -6.24 -4.52 -36.79
CA ILE A 506 -6.68 -5.80 -37.37
C ILE A 506 -8.06 -5.78 -38.07
N VAL A 507 -8.76 -4.65 -38.06
CA VAL A 507 -10.08 -4.46 -38.71
C VAL A 507 -10.05 -3.21 -39.58
N LYS A 508 -10.83 -3.22 -40.67
CA LYS A 508 -10.98 -2.05 -41.56
C LYS A 508 -11.74 -0.92 -40.82
N PRO A 509 -11.12 0.25 -40.59
CA PRO A 509 -11.81 1.40 -39.98
C PRO A 509 -12.74 2.09 -40.99
N SER A 510 -13.64 2.95 -40.50
CA SER A 510 -14.58 3.71 -41.33
C SER A 510 -13.93 4.73 -42.29
N TYR A 511 -12.63 5.01 -42.14
CA TYR A 511 -11.90 6.06 -42.85
C TYR A 511 -10.60 5.57 -43.53
N GLY A 512 -10.46 4.27 -43.79
CA GLY A 512 -9.28 3.70 -44.45
C GLY A 512 -9.21 2.19 -44.38
N GLU A 513 -8.09 1.61 -44.79
CA GLU A 513 -7.77 0.18 -44.57
C GLU A 513 -7.05 -0.12 -43.26
N ALA A 514 -7.01 -1.41 -42.94
CA ALA A 514 -6.23 -2.03 -41.87
C ALA A 514 -4.72 -2.01 -42.17
N ASP A 515 -3.88 -1.96 -41.13
CA ASP A 515 -2.44 -2.21 -41.25
C ASP A 515 -2.22 -3.71 -41.44
N ARG A 516 -2.08 -4.13 -42.70
CA ARG A 516 -2.01 -5.56 -43.09
C ARG A 516 -0.65 -6.21 -42.81
N ARG A 517 0.32 -5.50 -42.18
CA ARG A 517 1.64 -6.06 -41.85
C ARG A 517 1.50 -7.24 -40.88
N LYS A 518 2.20 -8.35 -41.16
CA LYS A 518 2.14 -9.56 -40.32
C LYS A 518 2.77 -9.30 -38.94
N PRO A 519 2.14 -9.75 -37.83
CA PRO A 519 2.77 -9.74 -36.52
C PRO A 519 4.07 -10.56 -36.50
N LEU A 520 5.07 -10.05 -35.79
CA LEU A 520 6.46 -10.52 -35.81
C LEU A 520 6.68 -11.56 -34.70
N PRO A 521 7.35 -12.69 -34.97
CA PRO A 521 7.82 -13.56 -33.90
C PRO A 521 8.84 -12.83 -33.03
N ALA A 522 8.75 -13.01 -31.71
CA ALA A 522 9.72 -12.51 -30.75
C ALA A 522 10.13 -13.65 -29.81
N ASN A 523 11.31 -14.23 -30.07
CA ASN A 523 11.88 -15.27 -29.22
C ASN A 523 12.51 -14.64 -27.98
N ILE A 524 13.23 -13.52 -28.16
CA ILE A 524 13.87 -12.72 -27.10
C ILE A 524 13.42 -11.27 -27.24
N VAL A 525 13.17 -10.57 -26.12
CA VAL A 525 12.85 -9.14 -26.12
C VAL A 525 13.78 -8.36 -25.18
N PHE A 526 14.42 -7.32 -25.70
CA PHE A 526 15.18 -6.35 -24.92
C PHE A 526 14.28 -5.14 -24.61
N LEU A 527 14.05 -4.85 -23.33
CA LEU A 527 13.18 -3.76 -22.86
C LEU A 527 14.01 -2.62 -22.26
N TRP A 528 13.96 -1.43 -22.86
CA TRP A 528 14.80 -0.27 -22.51
C TRP A 528 13.97 1.02 -22.33
N LEU A 529 13.44 1.19 -21.12
CA LEU A 529 12.58 2.32 -20.70
C LEU A 529 13.06 2.88 -19.34
N GLY A 530 12.41 3.94 -18.84
CA GLY A 530 12.66 4.51 -17.51
C GLY A 530 13.43 5.83 -17.49
N GLN A 531 14.07 6.23 -18.59
CA GLN A 531 14.85 7.48 -18.61
C GLN A 531 13.93 8.71 -18.57
N ALA A 532 12.93 8.76 -19.45
CA ALA A 532 11.96 9.86 -19.48
C ALA A 532 11.07 9.84 -18.23
N GLU A 533 10.69 8.65 -17.75
CA GLU A 533 9.86 8.47 -16.57
C GLU A 533 10.55 8.90 -15.26
N SER A 534 11.89 8.84 -15.20
CA SER A 534 12.67 9.31 -14.04
C SER A 534 12.60 10.83 -13.81
N LEU A 535 12.20 11.59 -14.83
CA LEU A 535 12.00 13.05 -14.71
C LEU A 535 10.77 13.40 -13.85
N ASP A 536 9.85 12.45 -13.63
CA ASP A 536 8.73 12.61 -12.70
C ASP A 536 9.16 12.50 -11.22
N GLY A 537 10.37 12.02 -10.94
CA GLY A 537 10.98 11.91 -9.61
C GLY A 537 10.36 10.88 -8.66
N ASP A 538 10.86 10.83 -7.42
CA ASP A 538 10.50 9.85 -6.37
C ASP A 538 8.99 9.67 -6.17
N ALA A 539 8.20 10.73 -6.37
CA ALA A 539 6.74 10.72 -6.27
C ALA A 539 6.05 9.78 -7.28
N LYS A 540 6.72 9.43 -8.40
CA LYS A 540 6.20 8.51 -9.43
C LYS A 540 6.93 7.17 -9.53
N LEU A 541 8.01 6.96 -8.81
CA LEU A 541 8.76 5.69 -8.78
C LEU A 541 7.86 4.45 -8.56
N ASN A 542 6.90 4.53 -7.63
CA ASN A 542 5.98 3.43 -7.33
C ASN A 542 4.94 3.19 -8.45
N ASP A 543 4.52 4.23 -9.17
CA ASP A 543 3.67 4.09 -10.36
C ASP A 543 4.47 3.56 -11.55
N PHE A 544 5.73 3.97 -11.68
CA PHE A 544 6.67 3.49 -12.69
C PHE A 544 6.95 2.00 -12.53
N ALA A 545 7.35 1.55 -11.33
CA ALA A 545 7.61 0.14 -11.06
C ALA A 545 6.39 -0.74 -11.41
N ARG A 546 5.18 -0.31 -11.03
CA ARG A 546 3.93 -1.00 -11.36
C ARG A 546 3.65 -1.06 -12.86
N ALA A 547 3.88 0.03 -13.59
CA ALA A 547 3.66 0.08 -15.05
C ALA A 547 4.75 -0.69 -15.83
N TYR A 548 5.99 -0.72 -15.33
CA TYR A 548 7.08 -1.51 -15.88
C TYR A 548 6.84 -3.01 -15.66
N GLU A 549 6.38 -3.41 -14.47
CA GLU A 549 5.96 -4.79 -14.18
C GLU A 549 4.81 -5.24 -15.08
N GLN A 550 3.77 -4.42 -15.26
CA GLN A 550 2.68 -4.70 -16.20
C GLN A 550 3.19 -4.83 -17.65
N THR A 551 4.19 -4.03 -18.06
CA THR A 551 4.82 -4.13 -19.38
C THR A 551 5.56 -5.47 -19.54
N ILE A 552 6.30 -5.90 -18.50
CA ILE A 552 6.94 -7.22 -18.45
C ILE A 552 5.90 -8.34 -18.61
N GLU A 553 4.80 -8.32 -17.85
CA GLU A 553 3.76 -9.36 -17.89
C GLU A 553 3.09 -9.50 -19.27
N GLN A 554 2.79 -8.37 -19.91
CA GLN A 554 2.18 -8.34 -21.23
C GLN A 554 3.14 -8.89 -22.31
N LEU A 555 4.46 -8.72 -22.12
CA LEU A 555 5.51 -9.35 -22.93
C LEU A 555 5.69 -10.83 -22.60
N THR A 556 5.57 -11.24 -21.32
CA THR A 556 5.60 -12.65 -20.87
C THR A 556 4.52 -13.49 -21.54
N SER A 557 3.38 -12.87 -21.92
CA SER A 557 2.35 -13.49 -22.78
C SER A 557 2.82 -13.85 -24.21
N ARG A 558 4.06 -13.53 -24.61
CA ARG A 558 4.68 -13.90 -25.90
C ARG A 558 5.99 -14.65 -25.69
N THR A 559 6.89 -14.12 -24.86
CA THR A 559 8.14 -14.80 -24.47
C THR A 559 8.52 -14.44 -23.04
N SER A 560 9.03 -15.42 -22.31
CA SER A 560 9.63 -15.21 -20.98
C SER A 560 11.14 -14.92 -21.08
N ARG A 561 11.72 -14.88 -22.28
CA ARG A 561 13.13 -14.50 -22.53
C ARG A 561 13.25 -12.98 -22.68
N LEU A 562 13.12 -12.29 -21.55
CA LEU A 562 13.17 -10.84 -21.49
C LEU A 562 14.52 -10.40 -20.92
N VAL A 563 15.16 -9.43 -21.57
CA VAL A 563 16.37 -8.75 -21.08
C VAL A 563 16.01 -7.32 -20.73
N LEU A 564 16.29 -6.89 -19.51
CA LEU A 564 15.96 -5.54 -19.05
C LEU A 564 17.19 -4.63 -19.17
N LEU A 565 17.05 -3.51 -19.86
CA LEU A 565 18.09 -2.49 -19.96
C LEU A 565 17.69 -1.29 -19.10
N THR A 566 18.51 -1.01 -18.08
CA THR A 566 18.36 0.19 -17.25
C THR A 566 18.58 1.49 -18.07
N PRO A 567 18.05 2.64 -17.63
CA PRO A 567 18.11 3.87 -18.41
C PRO A 567 19.49 4.55 -18.40
N VAL A 568 19.74 5.37 -19.41
CA VAL A 568 21.01 6.09 -19.61
C VAL A 568 21.12 7.29 -18.66
N PRO A 569 22.28 7.53 -18.00
CA PRO A 569 22.50 8.67 -17.14
C PRO A 569 22.40 10.01 -17.87
N PHE A 570 21.90 11.01 -17.16
CA PHE A 570 21.89 12.39 -17.61
C PHE A 570 23.28 13.03 -17.49
N ALA A 571 23.56 13.99 -18.35
CA ALA A 571 24.75 14.85 -18.27
C ALA A 571 24.41 16.26 -18.78
N ASP A 572 25.41 17.15 -18.78
CA ASP A 572 25.31 18.46 -19.42
C ASP A 572 26.55 18.73 -20.30
N PRO A 573 26.66 18.07 -21.46
CA PRO A 573 27.78 18.27 -22.39
C PRO A 573 27.70 19.61 -23.15
N LEU A 574 26.68 20.43 -22.90
CA LEU A 574 26.41 21.69 -23.59
C LEU A 574 26.52 22.93 -22.67
N GLY A 575 26.73 22.74 -21.36
CA GLY A 575 26.86 23.82 -20.38
C GLY A 575 25.54 24.56 -20.11
N LEU A 576 24.40 23.90 -20.29
CA LEU A 576 23.05 24.47 -20.15
C LEU A 576 22.61 24.64 -18.68
N SER A 577 23.50 24.36 -17.73
CA SER A 577 23.27 24.43 -16.28
C SER A 577 22.12 23.54 -15.81
N PHE A 578 22.07 22.31 -16.32
CA PHE A 578 21.09 21.32 -15.87
C PHE A 578 21.42 20.79 -14.47
N ASP A 579 20.38 20.52 -13.68
CA ASP A 579 20.48 19.70 -12.47
C ASP A 579 20.78 18.24 -12.83
N VAL A 580 22.05 17.95 -13.10
CA VAL A 580 22.54 16.60 -13.43
C VAL A 580 22.57 15.70 -12.20
N GLU A 581 22.79 16.26 -11.00
CA GLU A 581 22.87 15.50 -9.76
C GLU A 581 21.49 14.98 -9.32
N GLY A 582 20.50 15.87 -9.17
CA GLY A 582 19.13 15.49 -8.78
C GLY A 582 18.45 14.59 -9.82
N ARG A 583 18.62 14.87 -11.12
CA ARG A 583 18.12 13.99 -12.19
C ARG A 583 18.74 12.58 -12.12
N ASN A 584 20.04 12.47 -11.89
CA ASN A 584 20.68 11.15 -11.76
C ASN A 584 20.34 10.45 -10.44
N ALA A 585 20.11 11.19 -9.35
CA ALA A 585 19.63 10.64 -8.09
C ALA A 585 18.25 9.97 -8.27
N HIS A 586 17.29 10.64 -8.92
CA HIS A 586 16.00 10.02 -9.29
C HIS A 586 16.21 8.82 -10.22
N LEU A 587 17.03 8.96 -11.27
CA LEU A 587 17.31 7.91 -12.24
C LEU A 587 17.87 6.62 -11.60
N GLN A 588 18.76 6.74 -10.62
CA GLN A 588 19.31 5.58 -9.89
C GLN A 588 18.22 4.81 -9.13
N GLN A 589 17.19 5.48 -8.60
CA GLN A 589 16.05 4.80 -7.98
C GLN A 589 15.21 4.04 -9.03
N TYR A 590 14.97 4.65 -10.19
CA TYR A 590 14.27 4.01 -11.32
C TYR A 590 15.05 2.80 -11.87
N ALA A 591 16.39 2.91 -11.97
CA ALA A 591 17.27 1.81 -12.35
C ALA A 591 17.30 0.69 -11.28
N ALA A 592 17.22 1.04 -9.99
CA ALA A 592 17.04 0.05 -8.91
C ALA A 592 15.69 -0.67 -9.02
N ALA A 593 14.60 0.01 -9.39
CA ALA A 593 13.31 -0.62 -9.66
C ALA A 593 13.39 -1.69 -10.76
N ILE A 594 14.05 -1.37 -11.89
CA ILE A 594 14.24 -2.29 -13.01
C ILE A 594 15.10 -3.50 -12.59
N ARG A 595 16.17 -3.28 -11.83
CA ARG A 595 17.04 -4.36 -11.30
C ARG A 595 16.27 -5.31 -10.37
N ARG A 596 15.48 -4.75 -9.44
CA ARG A 596 14.59 -5.53 -8.53
C ARG A 596 13.58 -6.37 -9.30
N LEU A 597 12.84 -5.76 -10.25
CA LEU A 597 11.86 -6.46 -11.09
C LEU A 597 12.51 -7.57 -11.93
N GLY A 598 13.71 -7.33 -12.46
CA GLY A 598 14.48 -8.32 -13.18
C GLY A 598 14.87 -9.51 -12.31
N GLN A 599 15.51 -9.29 -11.15
CA GLN A 599 15.92 -10.38 -10.26
C GLN A 599 14.71 -11.16 -9.71
N ALA A 600 13.64 -10.47 -9.28
CA ALA A 600 12.42 -11.10 -8.80
C ALA A 600 11.78 -12.05 -9.84
N ARG A 601 11.89 -11.71 -11.13
CA ARG A 601 11.39 -12.52 -12.26
C ARG A 601 12.49 -13.37 -12.93
N LYS A 602 13.69 -13.43 -12.35
CA LYS A 602 14.89 -14.15 -12.84
C LYS A 602 15.27 -13.82 -14.29
N LEU A 603 15.09 -12.56 -14.68
CA LEU A 603 15.41 -12.02 -16.00
C LEU A 603 16.83 -11.43 -15.99
N PRO A 604 17.64 -11.60 -17.06
CA PRO A 604 18.87 -10.84 -17.24
C PRO A 604 18.63 -9.33 -17.22
N VAL A 605 19.46 -8.59 -16.48
CA VAL A 605 19.43 -7.12 -16.40
C VAL A 605 20.81 -6.57 -16.75
N VAL A 606 20.85 -5.52 -17.57
CA VAL A 606 22.07 -4.75 -17.85
C VAL A 606 21.99 -3.41 -17.10
N ASP A 607 22.99 -3.13 -16.29
CA ASP A 607 23.17 -1.86 -15.57
C ASP A 607 23.97 -0.85 -16.41
N LEU A 608 23.28 -0.25 -17.39
CA LEU A 608 23.74 0.91 -18.16
C LEU A 608 23.77 2.19 -17.31
N THR A 609 22.90 2.32 -16.31
CA THR A 609 22.86 3.50 -15.44
C THR A 609 24.18 3.66 -14.68
N THR A 610 24.67 2.58 -14.07
CA THR A 610 25.95 2.55 -13.36
C THR A 610 27.14 2.59 -14.33
N ALA A 611 27.11 1.78 -15.40
CA ALA A 611 28.26 1.65 -16.31
C ALA A 611 28.57 2.91 -17.15
N LEU A 612 27.58 3.77 -17.39
CA LEU A 612 27.75 5.01 -18.16
C LEU A 612 27.83 6.26 -17.28
N LEU A 613 27.75 6.13 -15.95
CA LEU A 613 27.77 7.28 -15.05
C LEU A 613 29.12 8.00 -15.11
N GLY A 614 29.10 9.33 -15.29
CA GLY A 614 30.30 10.15 -15.48
C GLY A 614 31.00 9.99 -16.83
N GLN A 615 30.52 9.12 -17.73
CA GLN A 615 31.10 8.95 -19.07
C GLN A 615 30.66 10.06 -20.03
N THR A 616 31.52 10.44 -20.97
CA THR A 616 31.16 11.33 -22.10
C THR A 616 30.33 10.56 -23.14
N ALA A 617 29.12 10.19 -22.75
CA ALA A 617 28.24 9.28 -23.46
C ALA A 617 27.06 9.96 -24.17
N THR A 618 26.59 11.13 -23.73
CA THR A 618 25.45 11.83 -24.38
C THR A 618 25.90 12.97 -25.30
N ARG A 619 25.04 13.34 -26.26
CA ARG A 619 25.28 14.46 -27.21
C ARG A 619 24.58 15.76 -26.81
N ASP A 620 23.53 15.63 -26.00
CA ASP A 620 22.56 16.68 -25.66
C ASP A 620 22.13 16.60 -24.18
N GLY A 621 22.84 15.79 -23.37
CA GLY A 621 22.53 15.52 -21.98
C GLY A 621 21.56 14.38 -21.72
N VAL A 622 20.87 13.85 -22.74
CA VAL A 622 19.85 12.78 -22.59
C VAL A 622 20.07 11.63 -23.59
N THR A 623 20.25 11.96 -24.87
CA THR A 623 20.48 11.00 -25.95
C THR A 623 21.96 10.66 -26.07
N LEU A 624 22.26 9.38 -26.23
CA LEU A 624 23.61 8.87 -26.48
C LEU A 624 24.21 9.47 -27.77
N SER A 625 25.48 9.83 -27.71
CA SER A 625 26.32 10.13 -28.87
C SER A 625 26.69 8.82 -29.61
N GLN A 626 27.43 8.91 -30.72
CA GLN A 626 27.97 7.73 -31.40
C GLN A 626 28.86 6.89 -30.46
N ASN A 627 29.74 7.54 -29.69
CA ASN A 627 30.54 6.89 -28.66
C ASN A 627 29.66 6.30 -27.55
N GLY A 628 28.63 7.02 -27.09
CA GLY A 628 27.69 6.51 -26.09
C GLY A 628 26.93 5.28 -26.54
N GLN A 629 26.49 5.22 -27.80
CA GLN A 629 25.82 4.04 -28.38
C GLN A 629 26.79 2.85 -28.47
N TRP A 630 28.07 3.08 -28.75
CA TRP A 630 29.09 2.04 -28.65
C TRP A 630 29.31 1.58 -27.19
N LEU A 631 29.48 2.50 -26.24
CA LEU A 631 29.67 2.17 -24.82
C LEU A 631 28.48 1.38 -24.27
N ALA A 632 27.25 1.77 -24.60
CA ALA A 632 26.04 1.04 -24.25
C ALA A 632 26.02 -0.36 -24.88
N ALA A 633 26.28 -0.47 -26.19
CA ALA A 633 26.33 -1.75 -26.90
C ALA A 633 27.38 -2.71 -26.30
N LYS A 634 28.59 -2.20 -26.03
CA LYS A 634 29.67 -2.97 -25.41
C LYS A 634 29.30 -3.41 -23.99
N THR A 635 28.71 -2.52 -23.19
CA THR A 635 28.22 -2.85 -21.84
C THR A 635 27.17 -3.95 -21.87
N ILE A 636 26.21 -3.89 -22.81
CA ILE A 636 25.19 -4.93 -23.00
C ILE A 636 25.85 -6.26 -23.36
N ALA A 637 26.78 -6.29 -24.33
CA ALA A 637 27.48 -7.51 -24.70
C ALA A 637 28.24 -8.12 -23.51
N THR A 638 29.08 -7.33 -22.82
CA THR A 638 29.90 -7.80 -21.70
C THR A 638 29.05 -8.27 -20.51
N GLN A 639 28.02 -7.53 -20.10
CA GLN A 639 27.17 -7.94 -18.95
C GLN A 639 26.27 -9.15 -19.27
N LEU A 640 26.02 -9.45 -20.55
CA LEU A 640 25.34 -10.67 -21.01
C LEU A 640 26.31 -11.83 -21.32
N GLY A 641 27.60 -11.71 -20.96
CA GLY A 641 28.60 -12.75 -21.16
C GLY A 641 29.11 -12.92 -22.60
N LEU A 642 28.73 -12.02 -23.51
CA LEU A 642 29.17 -12.06 -24.91
C LEU A 642 30.59 -11.47 -25.02
N ASN A 643 31.58 -12.35 -24.96
CA ASN A 643 32.97 -12.00 -25.20
C ASN A 643 33.18 -11.59 -26.67
N SER A 644 33.84 -10.46 -26.88
CA SER A 644 34.19 -9.97 -28.21
C SER A 644 35.51 -9.19 -28.17
N SER A 645 36.40 -9.49 -29.11
CA SER A 645 37.63 -8.71 -29.38
C SER A 645 37.35 -7.41 -30.14
N ILE A 646 36.09 -7.14 -30.52
CA ILE A 646 35.72 -5.95 -31.29
C ILE A 646 36.00 -4.68 -30.48
N SER A 647 36.68 -3.74 -31.14
CA SER A 647 36.97 -2.39 -30.66
C SER A 647 36.48 -1.35 -31.67
N ILE A 648 36.50 -0.07 -31.30
CA ILE A 648 36.07 1.04 -32.12
C ILE A 648 37.24 2.01 -32.37
N ALA A 649 37.37 2.49 -33.60
CA ALA A 649 38.28 3.58 -33.95
C ALA A 649 37.67 4.96 -33.60
N PRO A 650 38.45 6.04 -33.50
CA PRO A 650 37.91 7.39 -33.28
C PRO A 650 36.95 7.87 -34.39
N THR A 651 37.01 7.29 -35.59
CA THR A 651 36.05 7.48 -36.69
C THR A 651 34.67 6.85 -36.43
N GLY A 652 34.57 5.97 -35.42
CA GLY A 652 33.39 5.18 -35.11
C GLY A 652 33.25 3.89 -35.92
N GLU A 653 34.26 3.53 -36.71
CA GLU A 653 34.36 2.24 -37.41
C GLU A 653 34.86 1.14 -36.46
N LEU A 654 34.49 -0.11 -36.73
CA LEU A 654 34.88 -1.25 -35.90
C LEU A 654 36.15 -1.96 -36.38
N PHE A 655 36.97 -2.39 -35.42
CA PHE A 655 38.11 -3.26 -35.63
C PHE A 655 37.86 -4.64 -34.98
N PRO A 656 38.21 -5.77 -35.62
CA PRO A 656 38.85 -5.91 -36.93
C PRO A 656 37.88 -5.62 -38.10
N VAL A 657 38.40 -5.36 -39.29
CA VAL A 657 37.63 -4.95 -40.49
C VAL A 657 36.37 -5.80 -40.77
N PRO A 658 36.35 -7.15 -40.61
CA PRO A 658 35.13 -7.94 -40.79
C PRO A 658 33.96 -7.55 -39.84
N ALA A 659 34.26 -6.97 -38.68
CA ALA A 659 33.24 -6.44 -37.77
C ALA A 659 32.60 -5.14 -38.30
N GLU A 660 33.37 -4.30 -39.00
CA GLU A 660 32.82 -3.14 -39.70
C GLU A 660 32.03 -3.56 -40.95
N GLU A 661 32.50 -4.54 -41.72
CA GLU A 661 31.72 -5.11 -42.83
C GLU A 661 30.38 -5.71 -42.37
N LEU A 662 30.37 -6.39 -41.21
CA LEU A 662 29.15 -6.84 -40.54
C LEU A 662 28.27 -5.65 -40.13
N ARG A 663 28.84 -4.58 -39.56
CA ARG A 663 28.10 -3.37 -39.18
C ARG A 663 27.48 -2.65 -40.37
N GLN A 664 28.15 -2.60 -41.52
CA GLN A 664 27.60 -1.99 -42.74
C GLN A 664 26.40 -2.79 -43.28
N ALA A 665 26.45 -4.13 -43.23
CA ALA A 665 25.28 -4.97 -43.54
C ALA A 665 24.12 -4.74 -42.55
N VAL A 666 24.43 -4.64 -41.25
CA VAL A 666 23.46 -4.29 -40.19
C VAL A 666 22.81 -2.91 -40.43
N LEU A 667 23.60 -1.90 -40.81
CA LEU A 667 23.11 -0.54 -41.12
C LEU A 667 22.20 -0.51 -42.35
N GLN A 668 22.56 -1.22 -43.42
CA GLN A 668 21.71 -1.33 -44.62
C GLN A 668 20.38 -2.02 -44.27
N LYS A 669 20.42 -3.08 -43.47
CA LYS A 669 19.21 -3.75 -42.93
C LYS A 669 18.38 -2.81 -42.06
N ASN A 670 19.01 -1.99 -41.20
CA ASN A 670 18.32 -1.03 -40.34
C ASN A 670 17.66 0.11 -41.13
N ARG A 671 18.25 0.56 -42.23
CA ARG A 671 17.62 1.53 -43.16
C ARG A 671 16.33 0.97 -43.76
N LEU A 672 16.38 -0.23 -44.32
CA LEU A 672 15.21 -0.95 -44.84
C LEU A 672 14.16 -1.19 -43.74
N TRP A 673 14.60 -1.61 -42.56
CA TRP A 673 13.72 -1.85 -41.43
C TRP A 673 13.00 -0.58 -40.98
N GLN A 674 13.72 0.54 -40.85
CA GLN A 674 13.14 1.83 -40.47
C GLN A 674 12.06 2.28 -41.48
N GLN A 675 12.31 2.12 -42.78
CA GLN A 675 11.33 2.41 -43.85
C GLN A 675 10.07 1.54 -43.73
N PHE A 676 10.21 0.24 -43.44
CA PHE A 676 9.08 -0.67 -43.24
C PHE A 676 8.33 -0.42 -41.92
N TRP A 677 9.07 -0.06 -40.86
CA TRP A 677 8.59 -0.03 -39.48
C TRP A 677 7.96 1.31 -39.09
N LEU A 678 8.68 2.42 -39.35
CA LEU A 678 8.23 3.81 -39.19
C LEU A 678 8.15 4.54 -40.55
N PRO A 679 7.29 4.11 -41.49
CA PRO A 679 7.20 4.75 -42.80
C PRO A 679 6.74 6.22 -42.69
N THR A 680 7.44 7.10 -43.40
CA THR A 680 7.36 8.57 -43.26
C THR A 680 5.97 9.15 -43.41
N ASN A 681 5.07 8.50 -44.16
CA ASN A 681 3.74 9.02 -44.47
C ASN A 681 2.60 8.01 -44.22
N TRP A 682 2.43 7.66 -42.95
CA TRP A 682 1.38 6.74 -42.48
C TRP A 682 -0.04 7.10 -42.97
N ALA A 683 -0.33 8.39 -43.16
CA ALA A 683 -1.65 8.87 -43.56
C ALA A 683 -2.09 8.35 -44.94
N PHE A 684 -1.14 8.13 -45.84
CA PHE A 684 -1.37 7.62 -47.20
C PHE A 684 -1.36 6.09 -47.24
N LEU A 685 -0.49 5.44 -46.45
CA LEU A 685 -0.46 3.98 -46.33
C LEU A 685 -1.78 3.44 -45.74
N TYR A 686 -2.00 3.68 -44.45
CA TYR A 686 -3.08 3.06 -43.68
C TYR A 686 -3.96 4.09 -42.94
N GLY A 687 -3.72 5.40 -43.10
CA GLY A 687 -4.54 6.47 -42.52
C GLY A 687 -5.68 6.98 -43.43
N ASN A 688 -6.06 8.25 -43.27
CA ASN A 688 -7.24 8.84 -43.93
C ASN A 688 -6.96 9.54 -45.28
N ARG A 689 -5.74 9.46 -45.83
CA ARG A 689 -5.39 10.04 -47.15
C ARG A 689 -5.31 9.01 -48.27
N GLN A 690 -5.67 7.75 -47.99
CA GLN A 690 -5.71 6.61 -48.92
C GLN A 690 -6.54 6.83 -50.21
N GLN A 691 -7.44 7.82 -50.23
CA GLN A 691 -8.26 8.17 -51.41
C GLN A 691 -7.80 9.45 -52.13
N THR A 692 -6.72 10.10 -51.67
CA THR A 692 -6.13 11.24 -52.39
C THR A 692 -5.37 10.76 -53.62
N ALA A 693 -5.34 11.57 -54.70
CA ALA A 693 -4.72 11.18 -55.96
C ALA A 693 -3.26 10.74 -55.81
N SER A 694 -2.45 11.47 -55.03
CA SER A 694 -1.04 11.13 -54.77
C SER A 694 -0.85 9.85 -53.93
N SER A 695 -1.93 9.19 -53.49
CA SER A 695 -1.91 7.87 -52.83
C SER A 695 -2.05 6.70 -53.82
N ARG A 696 -2.18 6.99 -55.12
CA ARG A 696 -2.47 6.05 -56.22
C ARG A 696 -1.48 6.28 -57.36
N ASP A 697 -1.39 5.33 -58.29
CA ASP A 697 -0.61 5.57 -59.50
C ASP A 697 -1.33 6.53 -60.48
N HIS A 698 -0.53 7.22 -61.30
CA HIS A 698 -0.96 8.20 -62.29
C HIS A 698 -1.53 7.59 -63.58
N ARG A 699 -1.36 6.28 -63.82
CA ARG A 699 -1.85 5.55 -65.00
C ARG A 699 -2.97 4.58 -64.61
N ASP A 700 -2.79 3.85 -63.50
CA ASP A 700 -3.84 3.06 -62.89
C ASP A 700 -4.25 3.65 -61.53
N ALA A 701 -5.39 4.35 -61.53
CA ALA A 701 -6.00 4.88 -60.31
C ALA A 701 -6.49 3.77 -59.35
N GLY A 702 -6.64 2.52 -59.80
CA GLY A 702 -6.90 1.37 -58.94
C GLY A 702 -5.70 1.00 -58.07
N PHE A 703 -4.50 0.98 -58.67
CA PHE A 703 -3.24 0.65 -58.02
C PHE A 703 -2.84 1.64 -56.92
N ARG A 704 -2.15 1.15 -55.88
CA ARG A 704 -2.00 1.85 -54.59
C ARG A 704 -0.58 2.23 -54.18
N TRP A 705 0.42 1.83 -54.97
CA TRP A 705 1.88 2.06 -54.90
C TRP A 705 2.58 2.03 -53.53
N PHE A 706 2.24 2.91 -52.57
CA PHE A 706 2.92 2.97 -51.27
C PHE A 706 2.81 1.67 -50.44
N PRO A 707 1.64 0.99 -50.32
CA PRO A 707 1.56 -0.30 -49.63
C PRO A 707 2.42 -1.38 -50.28
N GLU A 708 2.46 -1.42 -51.62
CA GLU A 708 3.23 -2.36 -52.41
C GLU A 708 4.74 -2.11 -52.29
N GLU A 709 5.17 -0.85 -52.33
CA GLU A 709 6.55 -0.41 -52.02
C GLU A 709 6.96 -0.91 -50.62
N VAL A 710 6.14 -0.68 -49.60
CA VAL A 710 6.41 -1.15 -48.23
C VAL A 710 6.46 -2.68 -48.15
N GLN A 711 5.61 -3.43 -48.87
CA GLN A 711 5.73 -4.90 -48.89
C GLN A 711 6.98 -5.39 -49.64
N SER A 712 7.45 -4.66 -50.66
CA SER A 712 8.67 -5.02 -51.42
C SER A 712 9.95 -5.01 -50.59
N ILE A 713 9.93 -4.39 -49.41
CA ILE A 713 11.06 -4.36 -48.46
C ILE A 713 11.23 -5.73 -47.76
N VAL A 714 10.17 -6.52 -47.60
CA VAL A 714 10.21 -7.75 -46.78
C VAL A 714 11.22 -8.79 -47.30
N PRO A 715 11.26 -9.15 -48.60
CA PRO A 715 12.28 -10.06 -49.12
C PRO A 715 13.72 -9.51 -49.02
N GLN A 716 13.88 -8.18 -49.09
CA GLN A 716 15.19 -7.53 -48.95
C GLN A 716 15.72 -7.65 -47.51
N LEU A 717 14.84 -7.57 -46.51
CA LEU A 717 15.21 -7.82 -45.11
C LEU A 717 15.68 -9.26 -44.89
N GLU A 718 15.00 -10.25 -45.49
CA GLU A 718 15.38 -11.67 -45.39
C GLU A 718 16.74 -11.97 -46.06
N GLN A 719 17.03 -11.31 -47.18
CA GLN A 719 18.35 -11.33 -47.82
C GLN A 719 19.42 -10.68 -46.94
N MET A 720 19.13 -9.53 -46.32
CA MET A 720 20.07 -8.84 -45.43
C MET A 720 20.36 -9.63 -44.15
N ASP A 721 19.36 -10.26 -43.50
CA ASP A 721 19.60 -11.15 -42.35
C ASP A 721 20.56 -12.30 -42.73
N SER A 722 20.40 -12.83 -43.96
CA SER A 722 21.25 -13.91 -44.48
C SER A 722 22.69 -13.46 -44.75
N LEU A 723 22.86 -12.23 -45.27
CA LEU A 723 24.17 -11.59 -45.45
C LEU A 723 24.86 -11.28 -44.10
N ILE A 724 24.10 -10.77 -43.13
CA ILE A 724 24.54 -10.52 -41.75
C ILE A 724 25.07 -11.81 -41.11
N GLN A 725 24.38 -12.94 -41.29
CA GLN A 725 24.86 -14.23 -40.80
C GLN A 725 26.17 -14.68 -41.47
N ALA A 726 26.28 -14.49 -42.79
CA ALA A 726 27.51 -14.82 -43.52
C ALA A 726 28.70 -13.95 -43.06
N LYS A 727 28.47 -12.67 -42.76
CA LYS A 727 29.48 -11.75 -42.22
C LYS A 727 29.87 -12.04 -40.79
N ALA A 728 28.95 -12.41 -39.90
CA ALA A 728 29.27 -12.78 -38.52
C ALA A 728 30.27 -13.94 -38.43
N ARG A 729 30.16 -14.92 -39.33
CA ARG A 729 31.11 -16.05 -39.45
C ARG A 729 32.51 -15.65 -39.95
N GLN A 730 32.68 -14.44 -40.48
CA GLN A 730 33.98 -13.90 -40.92
C GLN A 730 34.71 -13.16 -39.78
N VAL A 731 34.01 -12.73 -38.73
CA VAL A 731 34.58 -11.98 -37.59
C VAL A 731 35.45 -12.86 -36.69
N ILE A 732 35.07 -14.13 -36.48
CA ILE A 732 35.76 -15.08 -35.57
C ILE A 732 36.82 -15.95 -36.29
N ARG A 733 36.98 -15.80 -37.61
CA ARG A 733 37.97 -16.55 -38.40
C ARG A 733 39.35 -15.87 -38.49
N LYS A 734 39.60 -14.86 -37.66
CA LYS A 734 40.84 -14.11 -37.49
C LYS A 734 40.94 -13.61 -36.05
#